data_AF-A0A9P5MPP4-F1
#
_entry.id   AF-A0A9P5MPP4-F1
#
_cell.length_a   1.000
_cell.length_b   1.000
_cell.length_c   1.000
_cell.angle_alpha   90.00
_cell.angle_beta   90.00
_cell.angle_gamma   90.00
#
_symmetry.space_group_name_H-M   'P 1'
#
loop_
_entity.id
_entity.type
_entity.pdbx_description
1 polymer ?
#
loop_
_entity_poly.entity_id
_entity_poly.type
_entity_poly.pdbx_seq_one_letter_code
_entity_poly.pdbx_strand_id
1 'polypeptide(L)'
;MSATATETSPSGPVMSLGNLLFDYPEADVILRSRDAYEFRVLKLYIVHSSPILGEKLLLSPNPHPEPTASATPAESNVKRNTANTLCAVQLPVDGAILLSLLSYIFPVPPILPPTIEQIMELLSVAQMYKMDVVLTHIRNHIAQQEPPFIQEETAFHIYSLAQKYGLRTEALQAARCTLSFSSLTIDNLAKEDKLIMIPGVFLHELWKYHQRVRSNLTVDLEEFINSNALTILGELKCDLLTESGIPDWLDAYIYEMETARITPFLDLTGFHMHLTGHIQDRSSNGGCAPCSVIPRDKIRAFWEALTAVVYSSIAKAEPDFVLSIDGTRSEGHAGPTCKATSPLKYSDMPNADVILQSSDLVNFRVHGSVLVASSPFFADMFSLPQPQNDPAPNELPVVHLSEDAEVLNSLISILYPVPPEMPLSSDNILSLLAAAAKYDMEEAQSSIRAEVNRSRLLSSTHAEVFRVYAIAYSKGLIPEAETAARFTLGHPLTFESLGGTLRLFEGSALRDLAKFRLRSIHKFCSNWRSFTDCLGGASKIWVGCPTANDGNEVRRLPTWLQDCLRSKLLIADKFGPTTTLEDRFTEAIPTSEQLCDKYLMAFRSHVEEQDCHFCMKVHVLEGEKFCTEMKDISAQAWNIPTPMLGERLEHQAIRDRRSGSTTSD
;
A
#
# COMPACT_ATOMS: atom_id res chain seq x y z
N MET A 1 32.37 2.54 38.54
CA MET A 1 33.47 2.81 37.59
C MET A 1 32.84 2.97 36.23
N SER A 2 32.98 4.16 35.68
CA SER A 2 32.36 4.62 34.43
C SER A 2 33.08 4.00 33.23
N ALA A 3 32.33 3.48 32.26
CA ALA A 3 32.80 3.25 30.90
C ALA A 3 31.65 3.56 29.96
N THR A 4 31.66 4.80 29.49
CA THR A 4 30.85 5.37 28.42
C THR A 4 31.11 4.62 27.11
N ALA A 5 30.06 3.99 26.55
CA ALA A 5 30.07 3.51 25.17
C ALA A 5 29.46 4.61 24.29
N THR A 6 30.32 5.21 23.49
CA THR A 6 30.03 6.24 22.48
C THR A 6 29.15 5.68 21.37
N GLU A 7 28.06 6.39 21.09
CA GLU A 7 27.25 6.27 19.88
C GLU A 7 28.12 6.54 18.64
N THR A 8 28.40 5.50 17.86
CA THR A 8 28.98 5.64 16.52
C THR A 8 27.85 5.68 15.51
N SER A 9 27.60 6.87 14.96
CA SER A 9 26.78 7.10 13.77
C SER A 9 27.30 6.28 12.58
N PRO A 10 26.45 5.68 11.71
CA PRO A 10 26.91 5.00 10.52
C PRO A 10 27.13 6.02 9.40
N SER A 11 28.24 6.76 9.45
CA SER A 11 28.71 7.53 8.30
C SER A 11 29.43 6.58 7.33
N GLY A 12 28.66 5.96 6.42
CA GLY A 12 29.23 5.42 5.19
C GLY A 12 29.88 6.54 4.36
N PRO A 13 30.83 6.24 3.47
CA PRO A 13 31.55 7.27 2.73
C PRO A 13 30.56 8.00 1.81
N VAL A 14 30.29 9.27 2.13
CA VAL A 14 29.66 10.20 1.19
C VAL A 14 30.57 10.28 -0.02
N MET A 15 30.11 9.80 -1.18
CA MET A 15 30.84 9.96 -2.44
C MET A 15 30.98 11.46 -2.73
N SER A 16 32.15 12.00 -2.48
CA SER A 16 32.53 13.32 -2.96
C SER A 16 32.65 13.24 -4.48
N LEU A 17 31.66 13.76 -5.20
CA LEU A 17 31.68 13.96 -6.67
C LEU A 17 32.80 14.92 -7.13
N GLY A 18 33.61 15.45 -6.20
CA GLY A 18 34.65 16.45 -6.42
C GLY A 18 35.82 16.06 -7.32
N ASN A 19 35.94 14.78 -7.70
CA ASN A 19 36.86 14.33 -8.74
C ASN A 19 36.05 13.72 -9.88
N LEU A 20 35.51 14.56 -10.77
CA LEU A 20 34.74 14.13 -11.95
C LEU A 20 35.58 13.14 -12.78
N LEU A 21 35.19 11.86 -12.77
CA LEU A 21 35.86 10.77 -13.52
C LEU A 21 35.86 11.02 -15.04
N PHE A 22 34.94 11.86 -15.52
CA PHE A 22 34.69 12.11 -16.94
C PHE A 22 34.90 13.60 -17.30
N ASP A 23 36.16 14.02 -17.37
CA ASP A 23 36.59 15.29 -17.96
C ASP A 23 37.63 15.01 -19.06
N TYR A 24 37.17 14.47 -20.19
CA TYR A 24 38.08 14.14 -21.29
C TYR A 24 38.54 15.42 -22.01
N PRO A 25 39.85 15.61 -22.23
CA PRO A 25 40.37 16.80 -22.90
C PRO A 25 39.93 16.90 -24.36
N GLU A 26 39.58 15.78 -24.99
CA GLU A 26 39.08 15.69 -26.37
C GLU A 26 37.56 15.57 -26.46
N ALA A 27 36.84 15.84 -25.36
CA ALA A 27 35.38 15.79 -25.33
C ALA A 27 34.74 16.68 -26.42
N ASP A 28 33.68 16.19 -27.04
CA ASP A 28 32.90 16.88 -28.08
C ASP A 28 31.45 17.17 -27.62
N VAL A 29 31.08 16.75 -26.40
CA VAL A 29 29.82 17.09 -25.72
C VAL A 29 30.02 17.28 -24.21
N ILE A 30 29.21 18.17 -23.63
CA ILE A 30 29.02 18.28 -22.18
C ILE A 30 27.64 17.74 -21.84
N LEU A 31 27.56 16.73 -20.97
CA LEU A 31 26.29 16.30 -20.38
C LEU A 31 26.11 17.01 -19.04
N ARG A 32 24.99 17.72 -18.86
CA ARG A 32 24.66 18.40 -17.61
C ARG A 32 23.52 17.66 -16.90
N SER A 33 23.75 17.28 -15.65
CA SER A 33 22.77 16.63 -14.78
C SER A 33 21.75 17.63 -14.23
N ARG A 34 20.65 17.13 -13.64
CA ARG A 34 19.59 17.94 -13.04
C ARG A 34 20.10 18.85 -11.92
N ASP A 35 21.02 18.35 -11.12
CA ASP A 35 21.74 19.04 -10.03
C ASP A 35 23.00 19.79 -10.53
N ALA A 36 23.06 20.09 -11.84
CA ALA A 36 24.04 20.96 -12.49
C ALA A 36 25.51 20.46 -12.48
N TYR A 37 25.76 19.18 -12.25
CA TYR A 37 27.07 18.57 -12.52
C TYR A 37 27.29 18.43 -14.02
N GLU A 38 28.54 18.66 -14.45
CA GLU A 38 28.94 18.62 -15.86
C GLU A 38 29.93 17.49 -16.10
N PHE A 39 29.66 16.68 -17.13
CA PHE A 39 30.52 15.59 -17.57
C PHE A 39 30.96 15.86 -19.00
N ARG A 40 32.27 15.98 -19.24
CA ARG A 40 32.83 16.21 -20.58
C ARG A 40 33.22 14.87 -21.19
N VAL A 41 32.49 14.47 -22.23
CA VAL A 41 32.54 13.11 -22.77
C VAL A 41 32.56 13.10 -24.29
N LEU A 42 32.84 11.93 -24.86
CA LEU A 42 32.86 11.70 -26.30
C LEU A 42 31.49 11.19 -26.79
N LYS A 43 30.86 11.90 -27.73
CA LYS A 43 29.55 11.59 -28.34
C LYS A 43 29.52 10.20 -28.94
N LEU A 44 30.63 9.74 -29.52
CA LEU A 44 30.75 8.43 -30.17
C LEU A 44 30.22 7.30 -29.29
N TYR A 45 30.66 7.23 -28.03
CA TYR A 45 30.23 6.18 -27.09
C TYR A 45 28.74 6.29 -26.77
N ILE A 46 28.22 7.51 -26.58
CA ILE A 46 26.81 7.72 -26.23
C ILE A 46 25.87 7.35 -27.39
N VAL A 47 26.22 7.76 -28.62
CA VAL A 47 25.41 7.50 -29.83
C VAL A 47 25.30 5.99 -30.09
N HIS A 48 26.36 5.23 -29.83
CA HIS A 48 26.34 3.78 -29.98
C HIS A 48 25.60 3.05 -28.84
N SER A 49 25.58 3.63 -27.63
CA SER A 49 24.92 3.03 -26.48
C SER A 49 23.44 3.39 -26.35
N SER A 50 22.97 4.49 -26.95
CA SER A 50 21.59 4.95 -26.85
C SER A 50 21.08 5.57 -28.16
N PRO A 51 19.99 5.03 -28.75
CA PRO A 51 19.36 5.66 -29.90
C PRO A 51 18.70 7.00 -29.53
N ILE A 52 18.10 7.11 -28.34
CA ILE A 52 17.38 8.31 -27.89
C ILE A 52 18.34 9.47 -27.61
N LEU A 53 19.42 9.21 -26.86
CA LEU A 53 20.43 10.23 -26.63
C LEU A 53 21.19 10.54 -27.92
N GLY A 54 21.42 9.54 -28.78
CA GLY A 54 22.00 9.73 -30.10
C GLY A 54 21.22 10.74 -30.94
N GLU A 55 19.90 10.56 -31.07
CA GLU A 55 19.02 11.52 -31.76
C GLU A 55 19.06 12.90 -31.11
N LYS A 56 18.95 12.98 -29.77
CA LYS A 56 18.98 14.26 -29.04
C LYS A 56 20.29 15.02 -29.27
N LEU A 57 21.41 14.30 -29.35
CA LEU A 57 22.74 14.84 -29.62
C LEU A 57 22.94 15.26 -31.09
N LEU A 58 22.27 14.59 -32.03
CA LEU A 58 22.30 14.94 -33.45
C LEU A 58 21.38 16.14 -33.78
N LEU A 59 20.30 16.33 -33.03
CA LEU A 59 19.35 17.45 -33.18
C LEU A 59 19.80 18.73 -32.47
N SER A 60 20.81 18.64 -31.60
CA SER A 60 21.35 19.81 -30.90
C SER A 60 22.12 20.70 -31.90
N PRO A 61 21.78 21.98 -32.06
CA PRO A 61 22.38 22.83 -33.09
C PRO A 61 23.89 22.97 -32.84
N ASN A 62 24.69 22.59 -33.84
CA ASN A 62 26.08 23.04 -33.89
C ASN A 62 26.07 24.58 -33.87
N PRO A 63 26.88 25.24 -33.03
CA PRO A 63 27.08 26.68 -33.17
C PRO A 63 27.73 26.92 -34.55
N HIS A 64 26.94 27.43 -35.49
CA HIS A 64 27.46 27.88 -36.78
C HIS A 64 28.46 29.03 -36.53
N PRO A 65 29.63 29.03 -37.19
CA PRO A 65 30.41 30.24 -37.31
C PRO A 65 29.65 31.20 -38.24
N GLU A 66 29.27 32.37 -37.75
CA GLU A 66 28.70 33.43 -38.59
C GLU A 66 29.63 33.75 -39.78
N PRO A 67 29.08 33.96 -40.99
CA PRO A 67 29.89 34.37 -42.13
C PRO A 67 30.35 35.81 -41.92
N THR A 68 31.68 35.98 -41.96
CA THR A 68 32.40 37.24 -41.90
C THR A 68 31.90 38.28 -42.88
N ALA A 69 31.68 39.50 -42.39
CA ALA A 69 31.66 40.70 -43.21
C ALA A 69 32.78 41.66 -42.79
N SER A 70 33.62 41.99 -43.78
CA SER A 70 34.56 43.11 -43.89
C SER A 70 35.97 42.98 -43.27
N ALA A 71 36.92 43.45 -44.09
CA ALA A 71 38.35 43.21 -44.04
C ALA A 71 39.12 44.31 -43.29
N THR A 72 40.29 43.96 -42.77
CA THR A 72 41.55 44.74 -42.88
C THR A 72 42.75 43.86 -42.51
N PRO A 73 43.92 44.01 -43.17
CA PRO A 73 45.10 43.21 -42.87
C PRO A 73 46.04 43.99 -41.93
N ALA A 74 46.36 43.42 -40.76
CA ALA A 74 47.52 43.83 -39.98
C ALA A 74 48.08 42.62 -39.21
N GLU A 75 49.35 42.36 -39.43
CA GLU A 75 50.16 41.30 -38.83
C GLU A 75 50.33 41.52 -37.31
N SER A 76 50.16 40.47 -36.50
CA SER A 76 51.17 40.01 -35.53
C SER A 76 50.60 38.93 -34.58
N ASN A 77 51.45 37.95 -34.30
CA ASN A 77 51.22 36.76 -33.48
C ASN A 77 50.48 37.01 -32.15
N VAL A 78 49.27 36.46 -32.03
CA VAL A 78 48.68 36.05 -30.74
C VAL A 78 48.01 34.69 -30.93
N LYS A 79 48.32 33.77 -30.03
CA LYS A 79 47.89 32.36 -29.98
C LYS A 79 46.39 32.22 -30.28
N ARG A 80 46.07 31.32 -31.23
CA ARG A 80 44.71 30.78 -31.43
C ARG A 80 44.25 30.10 -30.13
N ASN A 81 43.41 30.78 -29.36
CA ASN A 81 42.47 30.15 -28.44
C ASN A 81 41.07 30.31 -29.04
N THR A 82 40.75 29.50 -30.04
CA THR A 82 39.35 29.20 -30.37
C THR A 82 38.82 28.33 -29.24
N ALA A 83 38.19 28.95 -28.25
CA ALA A 83 37.40 28.22 -27.27
C ALA A 83 36.21 27.60 -28.00
N ASN A 84 36.36 26.33 -28.41
CA ASN A 84 35.25 25.52 -28.90
C ASN A 84 34.19 25.46 -27.81
N THR A 85 33.10 26.22 -27.95
CA THR A 85 31.90 26.06 -27.11
C THR A 85 31.31 24.68 -27.40
N LEU A 86 31.62 23.72 -26.54
CA LEU A 86 31.09 22.37 -26.59
C LEU A 86 29.56 22.41 -26.46
N CYS A 87 28.88 21.56 -27.22
CA CYS A 87 27.43 21.40 -27.12
C CYS A 87 27.08 20.84 -25.73
N ALA A 88 26.35 21.60 -24.92
CA ALA A 88 25.87 21.18 -23.61
C ALA A 88 24.45 20.62 -23.70
N VAL A 89 24.22 19.40 -23.24
CA VAL A 89 22.91 18.75 -23.22
C VAL A 89 22.46 18.55 -21.78
N GLN A 90 21.33 19.17 -21.43
CA GLN A 90 20.68 18.99 -20.14
C GLN A 90 19.92 17.66 -20.11
N LEU A 91 20.18 16.85 -19.07
CA LEU A 91 19.49 15.60 -18.79
C LEU A 91 18.70 15.71 -17.47
N PRO A 92 17.47 15.17 -17.41
CA PRO A 92 16.65 15.16 -16.20
C PRO A 92 17.08 14.04 -15.23
N VAL A 93 18.38 13.84 -15.04
CA VAL A 93 18.97 12.76 -14.24
C VAL A 93 19.93 13.37 -13.24
N ASP A 94 19.94 12.88 -12.00
CA ASP A 94 20.83 13.36 -10.95
C ASP A 94 22.29 12.97 -11.25
N GLY A 95 23.25 13.80 -10.82
CA GLY A 95 24.66 13.66 -11.19
C GLY A 95 25.27 12.33 -10.78
N ALA A 96 24.90 11.79 -9.63
CA ALA A 96 25.36 10.48 -9.15
C ALA A 96 24.88 9.33 -10.06
N ILE A 97 23.61 9.35 -10.48
CA ILE A 97 23.04 8.33 -11.37
C ILE A 97 23.67 8.46 -12.76
N LEU A 98 23.85 9.68 -13.24
CA LEU A 98 24.50 9.94 -14.53
C LEU A 98 25.97 9.47 -14.52
N LEU A 99 26.71 9.70 -13.44
CA LEU A 99 28.08 9.20 -13.27
C LEU A 99 28.11 7.66 -13.35
N SER A 100 27.24 6.98 -12.61
CA SER A 100 27.12 5.52 -12.67
C SER A 100 26.75 5.05 -14.08
N LEU A 101 25.78 5.66 -14.75
CA LEU A 101 25.40 5.31 -16.12
C LEU A 101 26.58 5.43 -17.09
N LEU A 102 27.34 6.54 -17.02
CA LEU A 102 28.51 6.77 -17.85
C LEU A 102 29.61 5.72 -17.59
N SER A 103 29.76 5.22 -16.37
CA SER A 103 30.73 4.16 -16.06
C SER A 103 30.46 2.83 -16.77
N TYR A 104 29.23 2.57 -17.22
CA TYR A 104 28.88 1.40 -18.04
C TYR A 104 28.97 1.66 -19.55
N ILE A 105 29.02 2.93 -19.97
CA ILE A 105 29.11 3.33 -21.38
C ILE A 105 30.57 3.47 -21.81
N PHE A 106 31.39 4.05 -20.95
CA PHE A 106 32.80 4.33 -21.21
C PHE A 106 33.70 3.20 -20.73
N PRO A 107 34.94 3.06 -21.28
CA PRO A 107 35.88 2.02 -20.90
C PRO A 107 36.55 2.33 -19.55
N VAL A 108 35.74 2.44 -18.50
CA VAL A 108 36.16 2.60 -17.11
C VAL A 108 35.54 1.48 -16.27
N PRO A 109 36.06 1.19 -15.06
CA PRO A 109 35.42 0.22 -14.18
C PRO A 109 33.96 0.63 -13.89
N PRO A 110 32.99 -0.28 -14.05
CA PRO A 110 31.59 0.04 -13.82
C PRO A 110 31.33 0.29 -12.33
N ILE A 111 30.62 1.37 -12.03
CA ILE A 111 30.31 1.81 -10.67
C ILE A 111 28.81 1.66 -10.45
N LEU A 112 28.43 0.72 -9.59
CA LEU A 112 27.05 0.60 -9.14
C LEU A 112 26.78 1.60 -8.00
N PRO A 113 25.62 2.29 -8.01
CA PRO A 113 25.21 3.11 -6.87
C PRO A 113 25.07 2.30 -5.57
N PRO A 114 25.26 2.92 -4.40
CA PRO A 114 25.27 2.21 -3.12
C PRO A 114 23.89 1.83 -2.58
N THR A 115 22.80 2.43 -3.08
CA THR A 115 21.44 2.24 -2.52
C THR A 115 20.50 1.58 -3.50
N ILE A 116 19.48 0.86 -2.99
CA ILE A 116 18.47 0.18 -3.81
C ILE A 116 17.73 1.20 -4.68
N GLU A 117 17.36 2.36 -4.13
CA GLU A 117 16.65 3.42 -4.84
C GLU A 117 17.45 3.91 -6.05
N GLN A 118 18.74 4.15 -5.87
CA GLN A 118 19.63 4.63 -6.93
C GLN A 118 19.92 3.53 -7.96
N ILE A 119 20.02 2.26 -7.55
CA ILE A 119 20.17 1.14 -8.49
C ILE A 119 18.92 1.01 -9.37
N MET A 120 17.73 1.10 -8.76
CA MET A 120 16.45 1.03 -9.48
C MET A 120 16.27 2.25 -10.40
N GLU A 121 16.70 3.44 -9.97
CA GLU A 121 16.72 4.63 -10.81
C GLU A 121 17.73 4.50 -11.97
N LEU A 122 18.92 3.93 -11.74
CA LEU A 122 19.89 3.67 -12.81
C LEU A 122 19.32 2.74 -13.88
N LEU A 123 18.64 1.66 -13.48
CA LEU A 123 17.95 0.75 -14.40
C LEU A 123 16.83 1.49 -15.16
N SER A 124 16.05 2.33 -14.48
CA SER A 124 14.97 3.09 -15.11
C SER A 124 15.49 4.10 -16.13
N VAL A 125 16.59 4.78 -15.84
CA VAL A 125 17.25 5.73 -16.75
C VAL A 125 17.83 5.01 -17.97
N ALA A 126 18.52 3.88 -17.78
CA ALA A 126 19.04 3.09 -18.89
C ALA A 126 17.90 2.55 -19.79
N GLN A 127 16.76 2.16 -19.21
CA GLN A 127 15.55 1.79 -19.95
C GLN A 127 14.93 2.98 -20.69
N MET A 128 14.79 4.13 -20.01
CA MET A 128 14.26 5.37 -20.59
C MET A 128 15.03 5.78 -21.84
N TYR A 129 16.36 5.60 -21.83
CA TYR A 129 17.23 5.89 -22.98
C TYR A 129 17.46 4.71 -23.93
N LYS A 130 16.73 3.60 -23.79
CA LYS A 130 16.84 2.38 -24.63
C LYS A 130 18.27 1.86 -24.76
N MET A 131 18.97 1.73 -23.63
CA MET A 131 20.35 1.24 -23.59
C MET A 131 20.41 -0.27 -23.28
N ASP A 132 19.96 -1.12 -24.20
CA ASP A 132 19.74 -2.56 -23.94
C ASP A 132 21.02 -3.33 -23.50
N VAL A 133 22.14 -3.03 -24.15
CA VAL A 133 23.44 -3.64 -23.80
C VAL A 133 23.88 -3.19 -22.41
N VAL A 134 23.77 -1.90 -22.11
CA VAL A 134 24.12 -1.31 -20.81
C VAL A 134 23.21 -1.90 -19.71
N LEU A 135 21.91 -2.02 -19.95
CA LEU A 135 20.97 -2.69 -19.04
C LEU A 135 21.38 -4.12 -18.72
N THR A 136 21.82 -4.88 -19.74
CA THR A 136 22.30 -6.25 -19.54
C THR A 136 23.56 -6.29 -18.66
N HIS A 137 24.50 -5.37 -18.89
CA HIS A 137 25.70 -5.27 -18.06
C HIS A 137 25.38 -4.86 -16.61
N ILE A 138 24.48 -3.89 -16.40
CA ILE A 138 24.04 -3.48 -15.06
C ILE A 138 23.37 -4.67 -14.35
N ARG A 139 22.43 -5.35 -15.00
CA ARG A 139 21.75 -6.53 -14.43
C ARG A 139 22.72 -7.67 -14.08
N ASN A 140 23.72 -7.92 -14.93
CA ASN A 140 24.75 -8.91 -14.65
C ASN A 140 25.60 -8.52 -13.43
N HIS A 141 25.96 -7.23 -13.30
CA HIS A 141 26.69 -6.74 -12.14
C HIS A 141 25.85 -6.86 -10.85
N ILE A 142 24.55 -6.55 -10.91
CA ILE A 142 23.60 -6.75 -9.81
C ILE A 142 23.49 -8.24 -9.43
N ALA A 143 23.40 -9.13 -10.42
CA ALA A 143 23.27 -10.57 -10.20
C ALA A 143 24.53 -11.22 -9.56
N GLN A 144 25.68 -10.56 -9.66
CA GLN A 144 26.95 -11.01 -9.06
C GLN A 144 27.15 -10.52 -7.61
N GLN A 145 26.22 -9.73 -7.06
CA GLN A 145 26.33 -9.26 -5.69
C GLN A 145 26.14 -10.41 -4.69
N GLU A 146 26.95 -10.39 -3.63
CA GLU A 146 26.79 -11.23 -2.45
C GLU A 146 26.60 -10.32 -1.21
N PRO A 147 25.46 -10.39 -0.51
CA PRO A 147 24.29 -11.24 -0.78
C PRO A 147 23.51 -10.85 -2.06
N PRO A 148 22.62 -11.73 -2.58
CA PRO A 148 21.81 -11.44 -3.75
C PRO A 148 20.99 -10.15 -3.57
N PHE A 149 20.91 -9.33 -4.62
CA PHE A 149 20.20 -8.05 -4.59
C PHE A 149 18.71 -8.17 -4.20
N ILE A 150 18.03 -9.17 -4.78
CA ILE A 150 16.63 -9.50 -4.46
C ILE A 150 16.63 -10.65 -3.46
N GLN A 151 16.27 -10.36 -2.22
CA GLN A 151 16.16 -11.31 -1.12
C GLN A 151 14.89 -11.02 -0.29
N GLU A 152 14.59 -11.88 0.67
CA GLU A 152 13.34 -11.83 1.45
C GLU A 152 13.12 -10.47 2.13
N GLU A 153 14.17 -9.85 2.65
CA GLU A 153 14.12 -8.56 3.34
C GLU A 153 13.89 -7.39 2.37
N THR A 154 14.41 -7.47 1.15
CA THR A 154 14.37 -6.38 0.17
C THR A 154 13.27 -6.54 -0.87
N ALA A 155 12.67 -7.73 -1.01
CA ALA A 155 11.74 -8.08 -2.07
C ALA A 155 10.55 -7.12 -2.17
N PHE A 156 9.92 -6.76 -1.05
CA PHE A 156 8.78 -5.86 -1.04
C PHE A 156 9.15 -4.43 -1.49
N HIS A 157 10.32 -3.95 -1.07
CA HIS A 157 10.81 -2.62 -1.43
C HIS A 157 11.20 -2.55 -2.91
N ILE A 158 11.94 -3.56 -3.38
CA ILE A 158 12.32 -3.68 -4.79
C ILE A 158 11.09 -3.83 -5.67
N TYR A 159 10.09 -4.62 -5.26
CA TYR A 159 8.83 -4.74 -6.00
C TYR A 159 8.12 -3.38 -6.14
N SER A 160 8.03 -2.62 -5.04
CA SER A 160 7.41 -1.29 -5.03
C SER A 160 8.14 -0.31 -5.97
N LEU A 161 9.46 -0.24 -5.90
CA LEU A 161 10.28 0.60 -6.78
C LEU A 161 10.23 0.14 -8.23
N ALA A 162 10.23 -1.17 -8.49
CA ALA A 162 10.16 -1.72 -9.83
C ALA A 162 8.82 -1.40 -10.51
N GLN A 163 7.71 -1.50 -9.77
CA GLN A 163 6.39 -1.06 -10.25
C GLN A 163 6.39 0.44 -10.54
N LYS A 164 6.92 1.26 -9.61
CA LYS A 164 7.02 2.72 -9.78
C LYS A 164 7.78 3.11 -11.05
N TYR A 165 8.90 2.44 -11.35
CA TYR A 165 9.74 2.73 -12.51
C TYR A 165 9.36 1.95 -13.79
N GLY A 166 8.35 1.07 -13.75
CA GLY A 166 7.98 0.24 -14.90
C GLY A 166 9.03 -0.82 -15.27
N LEU A 167 9.81 -1.30 -14.30
CA LEU A 167 10.88 -2.29 -14.46
C LEU A 167 10.31 -3.71 -14.31
N ARG A 168 9.84 -4.28 -15.42
CA ARG A 168 9.07 -5.54 -15.44
C ARG A 168 9.83 -6.75 -14.91
N THR A 169 11.10 -6.88 -15.31
CA THR A 169 11.95 -8.02 -14.93
C THR A 169 12.20 -8.05 -13.43
N GLU A 170 12.54 -6.91 -12.85
CA GLU A 170 12.87 -6.74 -11.44
C GLU A 170 11.61 -6.90 -10.58
N ALA A 171 10.46 -6.36 -11.02
CA ALA A 171 9.20 -6.56 -10.31
C ALA A 171 8.77 -8.03 -10.30
N LEU A 172 8.91 -8.76 -11.42
CA LEU A 172 8.56 -10.18 -11.48
C LEU A 172 9.46 -11.01 -10.56
N GLN A 173 10.77 -10.75 -10.57
CA GLN A 173 11.72 -11.44 -9.69
C GLN A 173 11.44 -11.15 -8.22
N ALA A 174 11.17 -9.89 -7.88
CA ALA A 174 10.81 -9.48 -6.53
C ALA A 174 9.47 -10.10 -6.09
N ALA A 175 8.44 -10.07 -6.94
CA ALA A 175 7.15 -10.69 -6.67
C ALA A 175 7.27 -12.20 -6.41
N ARG A 176 8.06 -12.91 -7.22
CA ARG A 176 8.37 -14.32 -6.99
C ARG A 176 9.06 -14.53 -5.65
N CYS A 177 10.05 -13.70 -5.31
CA CYS A 177 10.72 -13.77 -4.02
C CYS A 177 9.73 -13.63 -2.85
N THR A 178 8.71 -12.77 -2.97
CA THR A 178 7.69 -12.65 -1.90
C THR A 178 6.82 -13.89 -1.69
N LEU A 179 6.83 -14.89 -2.57
CA LEU A 179 6.09 -16.15 -2.38
C LEU A 179 6.68 -17.02 -1.24
N SER A 180 7.94 -16.79 -0.86
CA SER A 180 8.57 -17.51 0.25
C SER A 180 7.94 -17.21 1.61
N PHE A 181 7.19 -16.11 1.72
CA PHE A 181 6.48 -15.74 2.94
C PHE A 181 5.29 -16.66 3.19
N SER A 182 5.18 -17.19 4.42
CA SER A 182 4.17 -18.19 4.82
C SER A 182 2.72 -17.77 4.54
N SER A 183 2.43 -16.48 4.44
CA SER A 183 1.18 -15.95 3.90
C SER A 183 1.28 -14.44 3.74
N LEU A 184 0.78 -13.91 2.62
CA LEU A 184 0.66 -12.48 2.43
C LEU A 184 -0.62 -12.01 3.14
N THR A 185 -0.48 -11.63 4.41
CA THR A 185 -1.58 -11.09 5.24
C THR A 185 -1.21 -9.70 5.77
N ILE A 186 -2.23 -8.90 6.07
CA ILE A 186 -2.02 -7.57 6.69
C ILE A 186 -1.33 -7.72 8.05
N ASP A 187 -1.63 -8.78 8.81
CA ASP A 187 -0.96 -9.07 10.09
C ASP A 187 0.55 -9.26 9.93
N ASN A 188 0.98 -10.11 9.01
CA ASN A 188 2.41 -10.37 8.80
C ASN A 188 3.15 -9.11 8.33
N LEU A 189 2.54 -8.35 7.41
CA LEU A 189 3.13 -7.11 6.92
C LEU A 189 3.20 -6.02 8.00
N ALA A 190 2.23 -5.97 8.92
CA ALA A 190 2.25 -5.01 10.02
C ALA A 190 3.33 -5.35 11.06
N LYS A 191 3.51 -6.63 11.39
CA LYS A 191 4.54 -7.09 12.34
C LYS A 191 5.96 -6.78 11.87
N GLU A 192 6.18 -6.79 10.56
CA GLU A 192 7.48 -6.50 9.94
C GLU A 192 7.65 -5.02 9.52
N ASP A 193 6.69 -4.14 9.86
CA ASP A 193 6.62 -2.72 9.45
C ASP A 193 6.70 -2.50 7.92
N LYS A 194 6.33 -3.53 7.14
CA LYS A 194 6.40 -3.53 5.66
C LYS A 194 5.23 -2.81 4.99
N LEU A 195 4.16 -2.50 5.74
CA LEU A 195 2.98 -1.79 5.20
C LEU A 195 3.29 -0.39 4.64
N ILE A 196 4.34 0.28 5.12
CA ILE A 196 4.73 1.62 4.65
C ILE A 196 5.30 1.57 3.24
N MET A 197 6.01 0.49 2.91
CA MET A 197 6.91 0.42 1.76
C MET A 197 6.16 0.29 0.43
N ILE A 198 4.89 -0.13 0.47
CA ILE A 198 4.13 -0.50 -0.72
C ILE A 198 2.83 0.30 -0.78
N PRO A 199 2.64 1.13 -1.82
CA PRO A 199 1.34 1.71 -2.15
C PRO A 199 0.26 0.63 -2.26
N GLY A 200 -0.96 0.93 -1.82
CA GLY A 200 -2.07 -0.03 -1.80
C GLY A 200 -2.40 -0.60 -3.18
N VAL A 201 -2.20 0.17 -4.26
CA VAL A 201 -2.33 -0.34 -5.64
C VAL A 201 -1.37 -1.50 -5.89
N PHE A 202 -0.07 -1.33 -5.59
CA PHE A 202 0.93 -2.37 -5.80
C PHE A 202 0.71 -3.56 -4.86
N LEU A 203 0.27 -3.30 -3.63
CA LEU A 203 -0.05 -4.36 -2.68
C LEU A 203 -1.25 -5.19 -3.14
N HIS A 204 -2.26 -4.55 -3.76
CA HIS A 204 -3.40 -5.26 -4.37
C HIS A 204 -2.96 -6.18 -5.50
N GLU A 205 -2.12 -5.70 -6.42
CA GLU A 205 -1.62 -6.53 -7.52
C GLU A 205 -0.74 -7.68 -7.03
N LEU A 206 0.09 -7.44 -6.01
CA LEU A 206 0.90 -8.49 -5.40
C LEU A 206 0.01 -9.55 -4.72
N TRP A 207 -1.04 -9.13 -4.01
CA TRP A 207 -2.00 -10.05 -3.41
C TRP A 207 -2.76 -10.86 -4.47
N LYS A 208 -3.22 -10.23 -5.56
CA LYS A 208 -3.85 -10.94 -6.68
C LYS A 208 -2.90 -11.93 -7.35
N TYR A 209 -1.64 -11.55 -7.52
CA TYR A 209 -0.60 -12.46 -8.00
C TYR A 209 -0.45 -13.68 -7.07
N HIS A 210 -0.32 -13.47 -5.76
CA HIS A 210 -0.27 -14.56 -4.76
C HIS A 210 -1.50 -15.46 -4.81
N GLN A 211 -2.70 -14.91 -4.98
CA GLN A 211 -3.93 -15.68 -5.12
C GLN A 211 -3.91 -16.54 -6.39
N ARG A 212 -3.55 -15.96 -7.54
CA ARG A 212 -3.46 -16.68 -8.82
C ARG A 212 -2.44 -17.82 -8.77
N VAL A 213 -1.26 -17.57 -8.20
CA VAL A 213 -0.22 -18.61 -8.04
C VAL A 213 -0.74 -19.75 -7.19
N ARG A 214 -1.38 -19.47 -6.03
CA ARG A 214 -1.96 -20.50 -5.17
C ARG A 214 -3.05 -21.31 -5.89
N SER A 215 -3.98 -20.63 -6.59
CA SER A 215 -5.03 -21.31 -7.35
C SER A 215 -4.47 -22.20 -8.46
N ASN A 216 -3.46 -21.74 -9.19
CA ASN A 216 -2.80 -22.55 -10.21
C ASN A 216 -2.09 -23.77 -9.59
N LEU A 217 -1.39 -23.57 -8.48
CA LEU A 217 -0.67 -24.64 -7.77
C LEU A 217 -1.64 -25.73 -7.29
N THR A 218 -2.75 -25.37 -6.65
CA THR A 218 -3.73 -26.37 -6.18
C THR A 218 -4.24 -27.24 -7.33
N VAL A 219 -4.60 -26.64 -8.47
CA VAL A 219 -5.09 -27.39 -9.64
C VAL A 219 -3.99 -28.27 -10.25
N ASP A 220 -2.80 -27.70 -10.47
CA ASP A 220 -1.70 -28.39 -11.14
C ASP A 220 -1.10 -29.51 -10.27
N LEU A 221 -1.06 -29.34 -8.94
CA LEU A 221 -0.59 -30.35 -7.99
C LEU A 221 -1.60 -31.48 -7.83
N GLU A 222 -2.90 -31.18 -7.80
CA GLU A 222 -3.96 -32.20 -7.80
C GLU A 222 -3.88 -33.07 -9.08
N GLU A 223 -3.70 -32.45 -10.25
CA GLU A 223 -3.48 -33.19 -11.51
C GLU A 223 -2.20 -34.04 -11.46
N PHE A 224 -1.11 -33.49 -10.92
CA PHE A 224 0.17 -34.19 -10.77
C PHE A 224 0.07 -35.40 -9.83
N ILE A 225 -0.62 -35.27 -8.69
CA ILE A 225 -0.86 -36.38 -7.76
C ILE A 225 -1.64 -37.49 -8.45
N ASN A 226 -2.76 -37.14 -9.10
CA ASN A 226 -3.67 -38.11 -9.69
C ASN A 226 -3.09 -38.85 -10.91
N SER A 227 -2.19 -38.21 -11.66
CA SER A 227 -1.72 -38.75 -12.96
C SER A 227 -0.24 -39.18 -12.96
N ASN A 228 0.62 -38.51 -12.19
CA ASN A 228 2.07 -38.59 -12.37
C ASN A 228 2.83 -39.07 -11.12
N ALA A 229 2.36 -38.77 -9.91
CA ALA A 229 3.08 -39.11 -8.69
C ALA A 229 3.31 -40.63 -8.55
N LEU A 230 2.27 -41.43 -8.74
CA LEU A 230 2.33 -42.90 -8.65
C LEU A 230 3.04 -43.54 -9.85
N THR A 231 3.03 -42.92 -11.04
CA THR A 231 3.78 -43.45 -12.18
C THR A 231 5.29 -43.30 -11.99
N ILE A 232 5.73 -42.24 -11.31
CA ILE A 232 7.14 -41.98 -11.02
C ILE A 232 7.63 -42.79 -9.80
N LEU A 233 6.89 -42.76 -8.70
CA LEU A 233 7.26 -43.46 -7.46
C LEU A 233 7.01 -44.98 -7.55
N GLY A 234 6.10 -45.41 -8.44
CA GLY A 234 5.58 -46.78 -8.51
C GLY A 234 4.56 -47.06 -7.41
N GLU A 235 3.94 -48.24 -7.44
CA GLU A 235 3.01 -48.68 -6.37
C GLU A 235 3.73 -48.74 -5.02
N LEU A 236 3.48 -47.75 -4.17
CA LEU A 236 3.98 -47.71 -2.80
C LEU A 236 3.03 -48.49 -1.91
N LYS A 237 3.51 -49.57 -1.28
CA LYS A 237 2.76 -50.35 -0.29
C LYS A 237 2.81 -49.71 1.09
N CYS A 238 2.59 -48.39 1.17
CA CYS A 238 2.54 -47.70 2.46
C CYS A 238 1.29 -48.14 3.24
N ASP A 239 1.39 -48.21 4.57
CA ASP A 239 0.28 -48.63 5.44
C ASP A 239 -0.73 -47.49 5.69
N LEU A 240 -0.34 -46.25 5.37
CA LEU A 240 -1.11 -45.01 5.53
C LEU A 240 -1.22 -44.31 4.17
N LEU A 241 -2.24 -44.71 3.40
CA LEU A 241 -2.54 -44.14 2.09
C LEU A 241 -3.79 -43.26 2.18
N THR A 242 -3.72 -42.13 1.50
CA THR A 242 -4.86 -41.24 1.24
C THR A 242 -5.84 -41.84 0.24
N GLU A 243 -7.00 -41.19 0.06
CA GLU A 243 -7.99 -41.56 -0.97
C GLU A 243 -7.40 -41.54 -2.39
N SER A 244 -6.39 -40.70 -2.64
CA SER A 244 -5.66 -40.57 -3.91
C SER A 244 -4.57 -41.64 -4.11
N GLY A 245 -4.40 -42.56 -3.15
CA GLY A 245 -3.45 -43.68 -3.24
C GLY A 245 -1.99 -43.30 -3.00
N ILE A 246 -1.70 -42.06 -2.56
CA ILE A 246 -0.36 -41.63 -2.13
C ILE A 246 -0.21 -41.71 -0.60
N PRO A 247 1.02 -41.87 -0.07
CA PRO A 247 1.25 -41.85 1.37
C PRO A 247 0.84 -40.53 2.04
N ASP A 248 0.27 -40.61 3.25
CA ASP A 248 -0.22 -39.44 4.00
C ASP A 248 0.87 -38.37 4.25
N TRP A 249 2.12 -38.77 4.42
CA TRP A 249 3.24 -37.84 4.59
C TRP A 249 3.54 -37.03 3.32
N LEU A 250 3.31 -37.62 2.15
CA LEU A 250 3.52 -36.95 0.87
C LEU A 250 2.38 -35.97 0.61
N ASP A 251 1.15 -36.37 0.93
CA ASP A 251 -0.02 -35.50 0.90
C ASP A 251 0.16 -34.31 1.86
N ALA A 252 0.62 -34.56 3.09
CA ALA A 252 0.94 -33.51 4.05
C ALA A 252 2.03 -32.56 3.56
N TYR A 253 3.10 -33.07 2.92
CA TYR A 253 4.14 -32.24 2.32
C TYR A 253 3.60 -31.35 1.20
N ILE A 254 2.79 -31.91 0.29
CA ILE A 254 2.20 -31.15 -0.82
C ILE A 254 1.20 -30.11 -0.28
N TYR A 255 0.38 -30.48 0.71
CA TYR A 255 -0.53 -29.58 1.40
C TYR A 255 0.20 -28.40 2.08
N GLU A 256 1.36 -28.64 2.70
CA GLU A 256 2.20 -27.57 3.25
C GLU A 256 2.72 -26.62 2.17
N MET A 257 3.05 -27.13 0.98
CA MET A 257 3.45 -26.29 -0.17
C MET A 257 2.32 -25.40 -0.67
N GLU A 258 1.08 -25.88 -0.64
CA GLU A 258 -0.11 -25.10 -1.02
C GLU A 258 -0.46 -24.02 0.01
N THR A 259 -0.33 -24.35 1.30
CA THR A 259 -0.92 -23.55 2.40
C THR A 259 0.06 -22.67 3.17
N ALA A 260 1.36 -22.98 3.17
CA ALA A 260 2.36 -22.24 3.93
C ALA A 260 3.32 -21.45 3.02
N ARG A 261 4.48 -22.03 2.67
CA ARG A 261 5.56 -21.32 1.97
C ARG A 261 5.74 -21.87 0.56
N ILE A 262 5.49 -21.03 -0.43
CA ILE A 262 5.84 -21.35 -1.82
C ILE A 262 7.27 -20.86 -2.01
N THR A 263 8.25 -21.72 -1.73
CA THR A 263 9.65 -21.38 -1.98
C THR A 263 9.88 -21.37 -3.49
N PRO A 264 10.28 -20.23 -4.10
CA PRO A 264 10.67 -20.20 -5.51
C PRO A 264 11.88 -21.10 -5.78
N PHE A 265 12.61 -21.44 -4.70
CA PHE A 265 13.72 -22.37 -4.67
C PHE A 265 13.30 -23.53 -3.78
N LEU A 266 12.62 -24.53 -4.36
CA LEU A 266 12.27 -25.73 -3.64
C LEU A 266 13.53 -26.37 -3.03
N ASP A 267 13.49 -26.59 -1.72
CA ASP A 267 14.56 -27.27 -0.99
C ASP A 267 14.16 -28.73 -0.72
N LEU A 268 14.97 -29.65 -1.25
CA LEU A 268 14.78 -31.09 -1.08
C LEU A 268 14.85 -31.51 0.40
N THR A 269 15.43 -30.68 1.27
CA THR A 269 15.51 -30.92 2.72
C THR A 269 14.12 -31.06 3.35
N GLY A 270 13.16 -30.21 2.97
CA GLY A 270 11.79 -30.27 3.51
C GLY A 270 11.09 -31.59 3.17
N PHE A 271 11.22 -32.04 1.92
CA PHE A 271 10.72 -33.33 1.46
C PHE A 271 11.33 -34.50 2.27
N HIS A 272 12.66 -34.47 2.48
CA HIS A 272 13.34 -35.50 3.27
C HIS A 272 12.93 -35.49 4.74
N MET A 273 12.62 -34.32 5.32
CA MET A 273 12.17 -34.20 6.70
C MET A 273 10.82 -34.89 6.91
N HIS A 274 9.85 -34.66 6.01
CA HIS A 274 8.54 -35.34 6.04
C HIS A 274 8.67 -36.85 5.85
N LEU A 275 9.46 -37.28 4.87
CA LEU A 275 9.74 -38.70 4.64
C LEU A 275 10.40 -39.37 5.87
N THR A 276 11.39 -38.72 6.46
CA THR A 276 12.10 -39.24 7.64
C THR A 276 11.19 -39.30 8.86
N GLY A 277 10.36 -38.28 9.07
CA GLY A 277 9.36 -38.24 10.13
C GLY A 277 8.39 -39.42 10.03
N HIS A 278 7.88 -39.70 8.84
CA HIS A 278 7.00 -40.85 8.59
C HIS A 278 7.70 -42.20 8.79
N ILE A 279 8.94 -42.36 8.34
CA ILE A 279 9.72 -43.60 8.57
C ILE A 279 9.95 -43.83 10.07
N GLN A 280 10.10 -42.77 10.86
CA GLN A 280 10.40 -42.83 12.29
C GLN A 280 9.16 -42.82 13.19
N ASP A 281 7.98 -42.52 12.68
CA ASP A 281 6.75 -42.46 13.46
C ASP A 281 6.39 -43.85 14.02
N ARG A 282 6.27 -43.92 15.34
CA ARG A 282 6.03 -45.15 16.11
C ARG A 282 4.54 -45.41 16.37
N SER A 283 3.67 -44.51 15.93
CA SER A 283 2.20 -44.61 16.08
C SER A 283 1.61 -45.81 15.35
N SER A 284 2.22 -46.25 14.23
CA SER A 284 1.91 -47.48 13.51
C SER A 284 3.06 -48.48 13.64
N ASN A 285 2.94 -49.48 14.53
CA ASN A 285 3.76 -50.71 14.62
C ASN A 285 5.18 -50.70 13.98
N GLY A 286 6.03 -49.75 14.39
CA GLY A 286 7.46 -49.74 14.03
C GLY A 286 7.81 -49.22 12.63
N GLY A 287 7.34 -48.02 12.27
CA GLY A 287 7.82 -47.27 11.10
C GLY A 287 7.47 -47.87 9.74
N CYS A 288 7.39 -47.03 8.70
CA CYS A 288 7.03 -47.51 7.36
C CYS A 288 8.25 -48.07 6.61
N ALA A 289 8.49 -49.39 6.71
CA ALA A 289 9.55 -50.07 5.96
C ALA A 289 9.46 -49.86 4.43
N PRO A 290 8.27 -49.91 3.79
CA PRO A 290 8.13 -49.65 2.35
C PRO A 290 8.62 -48.26 1.90
N CYS A 291 8.34 -47.21 2.67
CA CYS A 291 8.78 -45.84 2.36
C CYS A 291 10.29 -45.63 2.57
N SER A 292 10.93 -46.42 3.44
CA SER A 292 12.38 -46.34 3.68
C SER A 292 13.27 -46.85 2.52
N VAL A 293 12.68 -47.63 1.59
CA VAL A 293 13.40 -48.30 0.50
C VAL A 293 13.15 -47.60 -0.85
N ILE A 294 12.54 -46.41 -0.86
CA ILE A 294 12.30 -45.68 -2.11
C ILE A 294 13.66 -45.38 -2.79
N PRO A 295 13.88 -45.82 -4.05
CA PRO A 295 15.14 -45.59 -4.74
C PRO A 295 15.44 -44.10 -4.92
N ARG A 296 16.71 -43.72 -4.74
CA ARG A 296 17.17 -42.33 -4.88
C ARG A 296 16.85 -41.73 -6.26
N ASP A 297 16.94 -42.53 -7.32
CA ASP A 297 16.62 -42.08 -8.68
C ASP A 297 15.14 -41.74 -8.85
N LYS A 298 14.25 -42.48 -8.19
CA LYS A 298 12.81 -42.18 -8.18
C LYS A 298 12.51 -40.91 -7.39
N ILE A 299 13.18 -40.71 -6.25
CA ILE A 299 13.06 -39.47 -5.46
C ILE A 299 13.51 -38.27 -6.30
N ARG A 300 14.65 -38.38 -7.00
CA ARG A 300 15.14 -37.30 -7.88
C ARG A 300 14.19 -37.04 -9.04
N ALA A 301 13.72 -38.07 -9.73
CA ALA A 301 12.79 -37.91 -10.85
C ALA A 301 11.45 -37.29 -10.39
N PHE A 302 10.95 -37.71 -9.24
CA PHE A 302 9.75 -37.12 -8.63
C PHE A 302 9.99 -35.65 -8.29
N TRP A 303 11.13 -35.34 -7.68
CA TRP A 303 11.51 -33.98 -7.33
C TRP A 303 11.62 -33.05 -8.55
N GLU A 304 12.29 -33.51 -9.61
CA GLU A 304 12.42 -32.76 -10.87
C GLU A 304 11.05 -32.50 -11.51
N ALA A 305 10.17 -33.51 -11.52
CA ALA A 305 8.82 -33.39 -12.04
C ALA A 305 7.96 -32.42 -11.20
N LEU A 306 7.97 -32.56 -9.87
CA LEU A 306 7.27 -31.67 -8.95
C LEU A 306 7.77 -30.22 -9.09
N THR A 307 9.09 -30.06 -9.18
CA THR A 307 9.72 -28.75 -9.37
C THR A 307 9.29 -28.11 -10.68
N ALA A 308 9.25 -28.88 -11.78
CA ALA A 308 8.77 -28.39 -13.07
C ALA A 308 7.29 -27.96 -13.02
N VAL A 309 6.43 -28.73 -12.33
CA VAL A 309 5.02 -28.36 -12.11
C VAL A 309 4.93 -27.03 -11.37
N VAL A 310 5.60 -26.89 -10.22
CA VAL A 310 5.57 -25.66 -9.41
C VAL A 310 6.04 -24.44 -10.20
N TYR A 311 7.17 -24.53 -10.92
CA TYR A 311 7.66 -23.42 -11.74
C TYR A 311 6.69 -23.08 -12.88
N SER A 312 6.07 -24.07 -13.50
CA SER A 312 5.05 -23.88 -14.53
C SER A 312 3.82 -23.15 -13.96
N SER A 313 3.32 -23.56 -12.79
CA SER A 313 2.19 -22.92 -12.10
C SER A 313 2.47 -21.45 -11.75
N ILE A 314 3.70 -21.16 -11.28
CA ILE A 314 4.15 -19.79 -11.01
C ILE A 314 4.26 -18.99 -12.31
N ALA A 315 4.75 -19.59 -13.40
CA ALA A 315 4.89 -18.92 -14.69
C ALA A 315 3.54 -18.61 -15.36
N LYS A 316 2.51 -19.41 -15.13
CA LYS A 316 1.13 -19.16 -15.61
C LYS A 316 0.52 -17.89 -15.00
N ALA A 317 0.98 -17.46 -13.83
CA ALA A 317 0.53 -16.23 -13.19
C ALA A 317 1.51 -15.10 -13.50
N GLU A 318 1.16 -14.18 -14.40
CA GLU A 318 1.89 -12.92 -14.51
C GLU A 318 1.32 -11.88 -13.51
N PRO A 319 2.18 -11.08 -12.85
CA PRO A 319 1.71 -9.96 -12.06
C PRO A 319 1.14 -8.89 -12.99
N ASP A 320 -0.02 -8.33 -12.64
CA ASP A 320 -0.58 -7.22 -13.40
C ASP A 320 0.30 -5.99 -13.18
N PHE A 321 0.74 -5.38 -14.28
CA PHE A 321 1.64 -4.24 -14.26
C PHE A 321 0.85 -2.94 -14.36
N VAL A 322 0.97 -2.09 -13.34
CA VAL A 322 0.31 -0.78 -13.34
C VAL A 322 1.15 0.15 -14.21
N LEU A 323 0.70 0.40 -15.43
CA LEU A 323 1.36 1.35 -16.32
C LEU A 323 0.96 2.78 -15.90
N SER A 324 1.91 3.48 -15.28
CA SER A 324 1.89 4.91 -14.90
C SER A 324 1.02 5.28 -13.70
N ILE A 325 1.68 5.60 -12.58
CA ILE A 325 1.14 6.53 -11.58
C ILE A 325 1.58 7.93 -12.00
N ASP A 326 1.00 8.43 -13.10
CA ASP A 326 0.79 9.87 -13.19
C ASP A 326 -0.57 10.11 -12.57
N GLY A 327 -0.61 11.03 -11.60
CA GLY A 327 -1.84 11.41 -10.90
C GLY A 327 -2.97 11.64 -11.90
N THR A 328 -4.15 11.10 -11.56
CA THR A 328 -5.41 11.28 -12.29
C THR A 328 -5.45 10.71 -13.72
N ARG A 329 -5.72 9.41 -13.86
CA ARG A 329 -6.51 8.95 -15.01
C ARG A 329 -7.24 7.64 -14.71
N SER A 330 -8.55 7.78 -14.53
CA SER A 330 -9.53 6.72 -14.64
C SER A 330 -9.33 5.94 -15.95
N GLU A 331 -9.36 4.61 -15.86
CA GLU A 331 -9.25 3.67 -16.97
C GLU A 331 -10.22 4.04 -18.11
N GLY A 332 -9.67 4.14 -19.33
CA GLY A 332 -10.37 4.56 -20.52
C GLY A 332 -11.49 3.60 -20.92
N HIS A 333 -12.72 4.11 -20.87
CA HIS A 333 -13.75 3.81 -21.87
C HIS A 333 -13.82 4.97 -22.86
N ALA A 334 -13.55 4.65 -24.13
CA ALA A 334 -13.82 5.38 -25.37
C ALA A 334 -14.27 6.86 -25.31
N GLY A 335 -13.40 7.79 -25.73
CA GLY A 335 -13.72 9.14 -26.28
C GLY A 335 -14.42 10.14 -25.34
N PRO A 336 -14.11 11.45 -25.39
CA PRO A 336 -14.85 12.43 -24.59
C PRO A 336 -16.20 12.71 -25.27
N THR A 337 -17.17 11.82 -25.08
CA THR A 337 -18.57 12.22 -25.16
C THR A 337 -18.96 12.78 -23.81
N CYS A 338 -19.36 14.05 -23.80
CA CYS A 338 -19.99 14.72 -22.66
C CYS A 338 -21.08 13.79 -22.12
N LYS A 339 -20.81 13.12 -20.99
CA LYS A 339 -21.89 12.50 -20.22
C LYS A 339 -22.71 13.67 -19.72
N ALA A 340 -23.94 13.77 -20.21
CA ALA A 340 -24.89 14.79 -19.80
C ALA A 340 -25.16 14.62 -18.30
N THR A 341 -24.40 15.36 -17.49
CA THR A 341 -24.74 15.66 -16.10
C THR A 341 -26.09 16.37 -16.11
N SER A 342 -26.94 16.03 -15.14
CA SER A 342 -28.15 16.80 -14.79
C SER A 342 -27.90 18.31 -14.96
N PRO A 343 -28.87 19.11 -15.44
CA PRO A 343 -28.63 20.54 -15.66
C PRO A 343 -28.07 21.19 -14.40
N LEU A 344 -26.83 21.70 -14.50
CA LEU A 344 -26.12 22.37 -13.40
C LEU A 344 -26.88 23.64 -13.05
N LYS A 345 -27.68 23.56 -12.00
CA LYS A 345 -28.71 24.54 -11.67
C LYS A 345 -28.15 25.91 -11.26
N TYR A 346 -26.91 25.95 -10.78
CA TYR A 346 -26.25 27.16 -10.26
C TYR A 346 -25.07 27.62 -11.12
N SER A 347 -25.05 27.26 -12.39
CA SER A 347 -23.98 27.62 -13.34
C SER A 347 -24.01 29.08 -13.81
N ASP A 348 -25.16 29.76 -13.71
CA ASP A 348 -25.32 31.14 -14.17
C ASP A 348 -26.08 32.00 -13.15
N MET A 349 -25.32 32.68 -12.27
CA MET A 349 -25.90 33.62 -11.32
C MET A 349 -26.12 34.99 -11.97
N PRO A 350 -27.30 35.62 -11.76
CA PRO A 350 -27.59 36.92 -12.35
C PRO A 350 -26.64 37.98 -11.80
N ASN A 351 -26.12 38.87 -12.67
CA ASN A 351 -25.16 39.93 -12.33
C ASN A 351 -23.81 39.42 -11.78
N ALA A 352 -23.42 38.19 -12.13
CA ALA A 352 -22.09 37.67 -11.84
C ALA A 352 -20.97 38.56 -12.41
N ASP A 353 -19.91 38.74 -11.62
CA ASP A 353 -18.73 39.55 -11.90
C ASP A 353 -17.45 38.70 -11.98
N VAL A 354 -17.52 37.39 -11.74
CA VAL A 354 -16.41 36.43 -11.85
C VAL A 354 -16.88 35.13 -12.51
N ILE A 355 -16.01 34.47 -13.28
CA ILE A 355 -16.19 33.11 -13.79
C ILE A 355 -15.25 32.17 -13.04
N LEU A 356 -15.79 31.12 -12.41
CA LEU A 356 -15.00 29.98 -11.95
C LEU A 356 -15.03 28.91 -13.04
N GLN A 357 -13.87 28.45 -13.50
CA GLN A 357 -13.76 27.35 -14.44
C GLN A 357 -13.31 26.09 -13.70
N SER A 358 -14.09 25.02 -13.84
CA SER A 358 -13.75 23.69 -13.30
C SER A 358 -12.63 23.01 -14.09
N SER A 359 -12.06 21.95 -13.54
CA SER A 359 -11.04 21.14 -14.23
C SER A 359 -11.56 20.40 -15.46
N ASP A 360 -12.87 20.13 -15.52
CA ASP A 360 -13.57 19.60 -16.69
C ASP A 360 -14.13 20.71 -17.62
N LEU A 361 -13.60 21.93 -17.51
CA LEU A 361 -13.84 23.08 -18.40
C LEU A 361 -15.28 23.63 -18.38
N VAL A 362 -16.01 23.42 -17.28
CA VAL A 362 -17.33 24.00 -17.06
C VAL A 362 -17.19 25.36 -16.38
N ASN A 363 -17.85 26.37 -16.94
CA ASN A 363 -17.82 27.73 -16.42
C ASN A 363 -19.02 27.99 -15.50
N PHE A 364 -18.76 28.53 -14.32
CA PHE A 364 -19.74 28.98 -13.34
C PHE A 364 -19.65 30.50 -13.19
N ARG A 365 -20.72 31.22 -13.53
CA ARG A 365 -20.81 32.67 -13.36
C ARG A 365 -21.30 32.96 -11.94
N VAL A 366 -20.45 33.57 -11.11
CA VAL A 366 -20.69 33.79 -9.68
C VAL A 366 -20.31 35.21 -9.26
N HIS A 367 -20.66 35.58 -8.02
CA HIS A 367 -20.31 36.84 -7.40
C HIS A 367 -19.00 36.73 -6.61
N GLY A 368 -18.00 37.52 -6.97
CA GLY A 368 -16.74 37.65 -6.24
C GLY A 368 -16.96 38.07 -4.79
N SER A 369 -17.92 38.94 -4.52
CA SER A 369 -18.29 39.35 -3.16
C SER A 369 -18.73 38.18 -2.26
N VAL A 370 -19.46 37.19 -2.81
CA VAL A 370 -19.87 35.98 -2.06
C VAL A 370 -18.67 35.08 -1.77
N LEU A 371 -17.75 34.95 -2.74
CA LEU A 371 -16.50 34.20 -2.55
C LEU A 371 -15.62 34.84 -1.48
N VAL A 372 -15.41 36.16 -1.54
CA VAL A 372 -14.64 36.94 -0.55
C VAL A 372 -15.25 36.83 0.84
N ALA A 373 -16.58 36.94 0.96
CA ALA A 373 -17.27 36.85 2.24
C ALA A 373 -17.14 35.46 2.87
N SER A 374 -17.10 34.41 2.03
CA SER A 374 -17.09 33.02 2.48
C SER A 374 -15.68 32.43 2.67
N SER A 375 -14.64 33.11 2.17
CA SER A 375 -13.29 32.56 2.06
C SER A 375 -12.21 33.66 2.15
N PRO A 376 -11.35 33.62 3.18
CA PRO A 376 -10.16 34.45 3.26
C PRO A 376 -9.22 34.22 2.07
N PHE A 377 -9.11 32.98 1.58
CA PHE A 377 -8.30 32.65 0.40
C PHE A 377 -8.72 33.47 -0.82
N PHE A 378 -10.02 33.53 -1.12
CA PHE A 378 -10.52 34.32 -2.25
C PHE A 378 -10.37 35.83 -1.99
N ALA A 379 -10.53 36.29 -0.75
CA ALA A 379 -10.25 37.68 -0.37
C ALA A 379 -8.81 38.08 -0.68
N ASP A 380 -7.85 37.27 -0.26
CA ASP A 380 -6.42 37.50 -0.52
C ASP A 380 -6.11 37.42 -2.01
N MET A 381 -6.60 36.39 -2.71
CA MET A 381 -6.37 36.20 -4.16
C MET A 381 -6.87 37.40 -4.98
N PHE A 382 -8.06 37.92 -4.69
CA PHE A 382 -8.61 39.08 -5.40
C PHE A 382 -7.97 40.41 -4.98
N SER A 383 -7.23 40.45 -3.87
CA SER A 383 -6.47 41.64 -3.44
C SER A 383 -5.14 41.83 -4.20
N LEU A 384 -4.65 40.78 -4.87
CA LEU A 384 -3.37 40.81 -5.58
C LEU A 384 -3.47 41.64 -6.88
N PRO A 385 -2.39 42.36 -7.27
CA PRO A 385 -2.34 43.08 -8.54
C PRO A 385 -2.45 42.10 -9.71
N GLN A 386 -3.49 42.23 -10.55
CA GLN A 386 -3.59 41.43 -11.76
C GLN A 386 -2.64 41.95 -12.86
N PRO A 387 -2.00 41.08 -13.65
CA PRO A 387 -1.17 41.51 -14.78
C PRO A 387 -2.01 42.31 -15.79
N GLN A 388 -1.42 43.38 -16.33
CA GLN A 388 -2.08 44.37 -17.20
C GLN A 388 -2.40 43.86 -18.62
N ASN A 389 -2.89 42.63 -18.75
CA ASN A 389 -3.55 42.18 -19.96
C ASN A 389 -5.01 42.58 -19.81
N ASP A 390 -5.35 43.81 -20.22
CA ASP A 390 -6.74 44.28 -20.20
C ASP A 390 -7.61 43.26 -20.96
N PRO A 391 -8.55 42.56 -20.28
CA PRO A 391 -9.53 41.74 -20.97
C PRO A 391 -10.32 42.64 -21.92
N ALA A 392 -10.79 42.08 -23.04
CA ALA A 392 -11.65 42.82 -23.95
C ALA A 392 -12.83 43.44 -23.15
N PRO A 393 -13.37 44.61 -23.54
CA PRO A 393 -14.24 45.45 -22.69
C PRO A 393 -15.60 44.87 -22.24
N ASN A 394 -15.80 43.55 -22.26
CA ASN A 394 -16.97 42.83 -21.73
C ASN A 394 -16.64 41.41 -21.20
N GLU A 395 -15.37 41.05 -21.00
CA GLU A 395 -15.00 39.71 -20.51
C GLU A 395 -14.82 39.71 -18.98
N LEU A 396 -15.56 38.82 -18.30
CA LEU A 396 -15.44 38.60 -16.85
C LEU A 396 -14.11 37.89 -16.53
N PRO A 397 -13.45 38.20 -15.40
CA PRO A 397 -12.25 37.50 -14.96
C PRO A 397 -12.54 36.01 -14.75
N VAL A 398 -11.66 35.15 -15.27
CA VAL A 398 -11.76 33.69 -15.17
C VAL A 398 -10.76 33.19 -14.14
N VAL A 399 -11.24 32.44 -13.15
CA VAL A 399 -10.43 31.75 -12.15
C VAL A 399 -10.52 30.25 -12.41
N HIS A 400 -9.38 29.62 -12.72
CA HIS A 400 -9.29 28.18 -12.94
C HIS A 400 -9.15 27.45 -11.60
N LEU A 401 -10.02 26.48 -11.37
CA LEU A 401 -10.03 25.63 -10.18
C LEU A 401 -9.73 24.17 -10.57
N SER A 402 -9.19 23.39 -9.64
CA SER A 402 -8.83 21.98 -9.89
C SER A 402 -10.01 21.01 -9.72
N GLU A 403 -11.08 21.48 -9.11
CA GLU A 403 -12.29 20.77 -8.76
C GLU A 403 -13.17 20.63 -10.00
N ASP A 404 -13.83 19.48 -10.12
CA ASP A 404 -14.78 19.23 -11.21
C ASP A 404 -16.10 20.00 -11.02
N ALA A 405 -16.91 20.01 -12.07
CA ALA A 405 -18.18 20.73 -12.09
C ALA A 405 -19.19 20.25 -11.03
N GLU A 406 -19.19 18.97 -10.64
CA GLU A 406 -20.13 18.43 -9.65
C GLU A 406 -19.79 18.94 -8.24
N VAL A 407 -18.52 18.90 -7.88
CA VAL A 407 -18.01 19.44 -6.61
C VAL A 407 -18.22 20.95 -6.56
N LEU A 408 -17.91 21.68 -7.63
CA LEU A 408 -18.12 23.13 -7.68
C LEU A 408 -19.59 23.53 -7.62
N ASN A 409 -20.49 22.84 -8.33
CA ASN A 409 -21.93 23.10 -8.25
C ASN A 409 -22.45 22.92 -6.82
N SER A 410 -21.99 21.87 -6.15
CA SER A 410 -22.35 21.60 -4.75
C SER A 410 -21.80 22.68 -3.82
N LEU A 411 -20.52 23.06 -3.98
CA LEU A 411 -19.89 24.12 -3.19
C LEU A 411 -20.62 25.46 -3.37
N ILE A 412 -20.91 25.84 -4.62
CA ILE A 412 -21.66 27.06 -4.93
C ILE A 412 -23.04 27.00 -4.27
N SER A 413 -23.78 25.89 -4.36
CA SER A 413 -25.10 25.78 -3.71
C SER A 413 -25.06 26.04 -2.19
N ILE A 414 -23.94 25.72 -1.52
CA ILE A 414 -23.73 25.97 -0.09
C ILE A 414 -23.43 27.44 0.21
N LEU A 415 -22.75 28.14 -0.70
CA LEU A 415 -22.37 29.55 -0.53
C LEU A 415 -23.53 30.53 -0.76
N TYR A 416 -24.58 30.08 -1.45
CA TYR A 416 -25.75 30.90 -1.74
C TYR A 416 -26.93 30.49 -0.85
N PRO A 417 -27.91 31.40 -0.63
CA PRO A 417 -29.11 31.12 0.16
C PRO A 417 -30.10 30.24 -0.63
N VAL A 418 -29.65 29.07 -1.05
CA VAL A 418 -30.42 28.04 -1.74
C VAL A 418 -30.28 26.71 -0.99
N PRO A 419 -31.19 25.74 -1.18
CA PRO A 419 -31.02 24.43 -0.58
C PRO A 419 -29.70 23.79 -1.06
N PRO A 420 -28.85 23.31 -0.14
CA PRO A 420 -27.57 22.72 -0.51
C PRO A 420 -27.80 21.44 -1.33
N GLU A 421 -27.13 21.35 -2.47
CA GLU A 421 -27.10 20.16 -3.31
C GLU A 421 -25.88 19.34 -2.94
N MET A 422 -26.11 18.25 -2.20
CA MET A 422 -25.05 17.32 -1.83
C MET A 422 -24.79 16.30 -2.94
N PRO A 423 -23.52 15.95 -3.22
CA PRO A 423 -23.20 14.84 -4.09
C PRO A 423 -23.78 13.52 -3.57
N LEU A 424 -24.10 12.60 -4.47
CA LEU A 424 -24.61 11.28 -4.11
C LEU A 424 -23.51 10.31 -3.65
N SER A 425 -22.29 10.49 -4.18
CA SER A 425 -21.15 9.63 -3.90
C SER A 425 -20.37 10.11 -2.68
N SER A 426 -19.99 9.21 -1.79
CA SER A 426 -19.12 9.50 -0.63
C SER A 426 -17.78 10.12 -1.06
N ASP A 427 -17.22 9.71 -2.19
CA ASP A 427 -16.00 10.28 -2.77
C ASP A 427 -16.15 11.76 -3.11
N ASN A 428 -17.28 12.14 -3.72
CA ASN A 428 -17.56 13.51 -4.11
C ASN A 428 -17.90 14.37 -2.88
N ILE A 429 -18.56 13.79 -1.87
CA ILE A 429 -18.78 14.46 -0.58
C ILE A 429 -17.44 14.77 0.11
N LEU A 430 -16.51 13.81 0.15
CA LEU A 430 -15.17 14.04 0.70
C LEU A 430 -14.37 15.03 -0.17
N SER A 431 -14.55 15.01 -1.49
CA SER A 431 -13.93 16.00 -2.38
C SER A 431 -14.49 17.40 -2.17
N LEU A 432 -15.79 17.53 -1.89
CA LEU A 432 -16.44 18.77 -1.53
C LEU A 432 -15.95 19.32 -0.19
N LEU A 433 -15.80 18.47 0.84
CA LEU A 433 -15.19 18.85 2.11
C LEU A 433 -13.74 19.31 1.92
N ALA A 434 -12.95 18.59 1.12
CA ALA A 434 -11.57 18.96 0.83
C ALA A 434 -11.48 20.28 0.06
N ALA A 435 -12.39 20.54 -0.89
CA ALA A 435 -12.46 21.81 -1.59
C ALA A 435 -12.79 22.96 -0.62
N ALA A 436 -13.80 22.80 0.24
CA ALA A 436 -14.13 23.79 1.26
C ALA A 436 -12.96 24.04 2.23
N ALA A 437 -12.20 23.00 2.59
CA ALA A 437 -11.00 23.14 3.42
C ALA A 437 -9.85 23.82 2.68
N LYS A 438 -9.64 23.51 1.38
CA LYS A 438 -8.60 24.11 0.53
C LYS A 438 -8.81 25.62 0.36
N TYR A 439 -10.06 26.06 0.28
CA TYR A 439 -10.42 27.48 0.15
C TYR A 439 -10.69 28.15 1.50
N ASP A 440 -10.31 27.54 2.63
CA ASP A 440 -10.53 28.10 3.98
C ASP A 440 -11.98 28.55 4.25
N MET A 441 -12.97 27.76 3.80
CA MET A 441 -14.40 28.02 3.97
C MET A 441 -14.97 27.27 5.19
N GLU A 442 -14.71 27.75 6.41
CA GLU A 442 -15.10 27.06 7.66
C GLU A 442 -16.61 26.87 7.83
N GLU A 443 -17.42 27.87 7.46
CA GLU A 443 -18.89 27.79 7.53
C GLU A 443 -19.45 26.77 6.54
N ALA A 444 -18.87 26.70 5.33
CA ALA A 444 -19.24 25.70 4.34
C ALA A 444 -18.89 24.29 4.83
N GLN A 445 -17.70 24.09 5.41
CA GLN A 445 -17.34 22.81 6.03
C GLN A 445 -18.34 22.40 7.13
N SER A 446 -18.72 23.33 7.99
CA SER A 446 -19.69 23.08 9.06
C SER A 446 -21.07 22.68 8.51
N SER A 447 -21.52 23.38 7.46
CA SER A 447 -22.78 23.09 6.77
C SER A 447 -22.77 21.72 6.09
N ILE A 448 -21.67 21.38 5.41
CA ILE A 448 -21.49 20.07 4.79
C ILE A 448 -21.52 18.96 5.84
N ARG A 449 -20.77 19.10 6.94
CA ARG A 449 -20.76 18.11 8.04
C ARG A 449 -22.14 17.95 8.67
N ALA A 450 -22.88 19.04 8.87
CA ALA A 450 -24.24 18.99 9.40
C ALA A 450 -25.16 18.18 8.47
N GLU A 451 -25.08 18.41 7.16
CA GLU A 451 -25.89 17.69 6.19
C GLU A 451 -25.48 16.21 6.05
N VAL A 452 -24.19 15.91 6.04
CA VAL A 452 -23.66 14.53 6.07
C VAL A 452 -24.18 13.77 7.29
N ASN A 453 -24.17 14.40 8.47
CA ASN A 453 -24.67 13.81 9.70
C ASN A 453 -26.18 13.61 9.68
N ARG A 454 -26.92 14.59 9.16
CA ARG A 454 -28.40 14.53 9.04
C ARG A 454 -28.84 13.41 8.12
N SER A 455 -28.18 13.27 6.97
CA SER A 455 -28.55 12.35 5.90
C SER A 455 -27.77 11.03 5.94
N ARG A 456 -26.87 10.84 6.91
CA ARG A 456 -26.08 9.62 7.12
C ARG A 456 -25.25 9.20 5.89
N LEU A 457 -24.80 10.19 5.11
CA LEU A 457 -24.24 9.98 3.76
C LEU A 457 -22.89 9.26 3.74
N LEU A 458 -22.18 9.22 4.87
CA LEU A 458 -20.92 8.49 5.02
C LEU A 458 -21.04 7.23 5.89
N SER A 459 -22.25 6.88 6.35
CA SER A 459 -22.50 5.69 7.17
C SER A 459 -23.28 4.67 6.37
N SER A 460 -22.59 3.84 5.59
CA SER A 460 -23.17 2.66 4.93
C SER A 460 -22.06 1.67 4.61
N THR A 461 -22.45 0.38 4.55
CA THR A 461 -21.75 -0.85 4.17
C THR A 461 -20.27 -1.08 4.55
N HIS A 462 -19.91 -2.36 4.70
CA HIS A 462 -18.54 -2.80 5.03
C HIS A 462 -17.47 -2.23 4.08
N ALA A 463 -17.73 -2.21 2.76
CA ALA A 463 -16.74 -1.78 1.76
C ALA A 463 -16.57 -0.26 1.69
N GLU A 464 -17.64 0.49 1.97
CA GLU A 464 -17.64 1.95 1.96
C GLU A 464 -16.85 2.54 3.14
N VAL A 465 -16.87 1.91 4.32
CA VAL A 465 -16.15 2.43 5.50
C VAL A 465 -14.64 2.50 5.27
N PHE A 466 -14.03 1.46 4.67
CA PHE A 466 -12.61 1.48 4.33
C PHE A 466 -12.28 2.49 3.22
N ARG A 467 -13.21 2.67 2.27
CA ARG A 467 -13.08 3.64 1.17
C ARG A 467 -13.08 5.07 1.69
N VAL A 468 -14.04 5.40 2.55
CA VAL A 468 -14.16 6.70 3.21
C VAL A 468 -12.90 6.99 4.01
N TYR A 469 -12.39 6.02 4.79
CA TYR A 469 -11.13 6.20 5.50
C TYR A 469 -9.96 6.52 4.57
N ALA A 470 -9.77 5.72 3.51
CA ALA A 470 -8.66 5.91 2.58
C ALA A 470 -8.68 7.28 1.88
N ILE A 471 -9.86 7.72 1.42
CA ILE A 471 -10.03 9.00 0.73
C ILE A 471 -9.93 10.18 1.72
N ALA A 472 -10.53 10.07 2.90
CA ALA A 472 -10.43 11.12 3.91
C ALA A 472 -8.98 11.31 4.37
N TYR A 473 -8.26 10.20 4.57
CA TYR A 473 -6.84 10.22 4.90
C TYR A 473 -6.01 10.91 3.81
N SER A 474 -6.16 10.51 2.54
CA SER A 474 -5.37 11.09 1.44
C SER A 474 -5.67 12.55 1.18
N LYS A 475 -6.91 13.00 1.47
CA LYS A 475 -7.31 14.42 1.39
C LYS A 475 -6.98 15.23 2.65
N GLY A 476 -6.37 14.64 3.68
CA GLY A 476 -6.05 15.33 4.93
C GLY A 476 -7.28 15.73 5.77
N LEU A 477 -8.43 15.08 5.55
CA LEU A 477 -9.68 15.32 6.28
C LEU A 477 -9.66 14.55 7.61
N ILE A 478 -8.92 15.08 8.58
CA ILE A 478 -8.64 14.42 9.86
C ILE A 478 -9.94 13.99 10.58
N PRO A 479 -10.95 14.87 10.81
CA PRO A 479 -12.17 14.48 11.55
C PRO A 479 -12.92 13.31 10.89
N GLU A 480 -13.00 13.34 9.56
CA GLU A 480 -13.67 12.32 8.75
C GLU A 480 -12.86 11.02 8.74
N ALA A 481 -11.53 11.08 8.62
CA ALA A 481 -10.65 9.93 8.68
C ALA A 481 -10.69 9.24 10.05
N GLU A 482 -10.68 9.99 11.15
CA GLU A 482 -10.82 9.43 12.50
C GLU A 482 -12.17 8.75 12.70
N THR A 483 -13.24 9.40 12.24
CA THR A 483 -14.60 8.87 12.34
C THR A 483 -14.74 7.58 11.53
N ALA A 484 -14.23 7.56 10.30
CA ALA A 484 -14.19 6.37 9.46
C ALA A 484 -13.33 5.26 10.09
N ALA A 485 -12.16 5.58 10.65
CA ALA A 485 -11.29 4.61 11.33
C ALA A 485 -12.03 3.87 12.45
N ARG A 486 -12.81 4.58 13.27
CA ARG A 486 -13.66 3.96 14.32
C ARG A 486 -14.67 3.00 13.72
N PHE A 487 -15.36 3.40 12.65
CA PHE A 487 -16.32 2.51 11.97
C PHE A 487 -15.65 1.26 11.39
N THR A 488 -14.37 1.31 11.00
CA THR A 488 -13.69 0.09 10.53
C THR A 488 -13.63 -0.98 11.60
N LEU A 489 -13.64 -0.65 12.90
CA LEU A 489 -13.45 -1.61 13.99
C LEU A 489 -14.49 -2.74 13.95
N GLY A 490 -15.71 -2.46 13.48
CA GLY A 490 -16.76 -3.48 13.33
C GLY A 490 -16.58 -4.43 12.15
N HIS A 491 -15.49 -4.29 11.40
CA HIS A 491 -15.22 -5.00 10.15
C HIS A 491 -13.82 -5.63 10.19
N PRO A 492 -13.65 -6.87 9.67
CA PRO A 492 -12.33 -7.46 9.51
C PRO A 492 -11.45 -6.59 8.59
N LEU A 493 -10.18 -6.44 8.94
CA LEU A 493 -9.15 -5.80 8.11
C LEU A 493 -8.30 -6.90 7.45
N THR A 494 -8.84 -7.51 6.40
CA THR A 494 -8.11 -8.48 5.55
C THR A 494 -8.07 -8.00 4.10
N PHE A 495 -7.21 -8.59 3.27
CA PHE A 495 -7.17 -8.24 1.86
C PHE A 495 -8.48 -8.58 1.13
N GLU A 496 -9.14 -9.67 1.52
CA GLU A 496 -10.46 -10.06 1.01
C GLU A 496 -11.52 -9.02 1.37
N SER A 497 -11.46 -8.51 2.59
CA SER A 497 -12.38 -7.52 3.13
C SER A 497 -12.23 -6.13 2.46
N LEU A 498 -10.99 -5.77 2.11
CA LEU A 498 -10.66 -4.51 1.42
C LEU A 498 -10.93 -4.62 -0.08
N GLY A 499 -10.66 -5.78 -0.69
CA GLY A 499 -10.83 -6.03 -2.11
C GLY A 499 -10.18 -4.93 -2.97
N GLY A 500 -10.95 -4.36 -3.90
CA GLY A 500 -10.50 -3.27 -4.76
C GLY A 500 -10.24 -1.95 -4.04
N THR A 501 -10.84 -1.72 -2.86
CA THR A 501 -10.63 -0.52 -2.04
C THR A 501 -9.17 -0.39 -1.60
N LEU A 502 -8.43 -1.49 -1.50
CA LEU A 502 -7.00 -1.48 -1.20
C LEU A 502 -6.21 -0.56 -2.15
N ARG A 503 -6.62 -0.43 -3.41
CA ARG A 503 -5.98 0.47 -4.38
C ARG A 503 -6.01 1.95 -3.97
N LEU A 504 -6.96 2.35 -3.12
CA LEU A 504 -7.09 3.73 -2.64
C LEU A 504 -6.19 4.02 -1.43
N PHE A 505 -5.62 3.00 -0.80
CA PHE A 505 -4.78 3.19 0.38
C PHE A 505 -3.36 3.61 -0.01
N GLU A 506 -2.88 4.66 0.64
CA GLU A 506 -1.44 4.87 0.80
C GLU A 506 -0.88 3.87 1.83
N GLY A 507 0.39 3.47 1.70
CA GLY A 507 1.02 2.56 2.66
C GLY A 507 1.04 3.11 4.09
N SER A 508 1.17 4.44 4.24
CA SER A 508 1.03 5.18 5.49
C SER A 508 -0.36 5.01 6.11
N ALA A 509 -1.42 5.21 5.31
CA ALA A 509 -2.81 5.12 5.75
C ALA A 509 -3.16 3.74 6.31
N LEU A 510 -2.71 2.67 5.64
CA LEU A 510 -2.97 1.29 6.06
C LEU A 510 -2.22 0.94 7.34
N ARG A 511 -0.94 1.36 7.47
CA ARG A 511 -0.18 1.21 8.72
C ARG A 511 -0.84 1.95 9.88
N ASP A 512 -1.26 3.19 9.66
CA ASP A 512 -1.80 4.02 10.74
C ASP A 512 -3.18 3.51 11.18
N LEU A 513 -3.96 2.96 10.26
CA LEU A 513 -5.18 2.20 10.58
C LEU A 513 -4.86 0.95 11.39
N ALA A 514 -3.89 0.12 10.96
CA ALA A 514 -3.48 -1.07 11.69
C ALA A 514 -3.04 -0.74 13.13
N LYS A 515 -2.24 0.32 13.31
CA LYS A 515 -1.81 0.80 14.64
C LYS A 515 -2.99 1.28 15.48
N PHE A 516 -3.95 2.00 14.90
CA PHE A 516 -5.16 2.41 15.60
C PHE A 516 -5.99 1.21 16.06
N ARG A 517 -6.20 0.24 15.19
CA ARG A 517 -6.94 -1.00 15.51
C ARG A 517 -6.24 -1.81 16.59
N LEU A 518 -4.91 -1.93 16.52
CA LEU A 518 -4.12 -2.64 17.52
C LEU A 518 -4.33 -2.03 18.92
N ARG A 519 -4.25 -0.70 19.04
CA ARG A 519 -4.54 0.00 20.31
C ARG A 519 -5.98 -0.24 20.79
N SER A 520 -6.94 -0.22 19.87
CA SER A 520 -8.37 -0.47 20.15
C SER A 520 -8.60 -1.88 20.67
N ILE A 521 -7.98 -2.88 20.06
CA ILE A 521 -8.04 -4.27 20.50
C ILE A 521 -7.33 -4.46 21.83
N HIS A 522 -6.13 -3.89 22.03
CA HIS A 522 -5.44 -3.98 23.31
C HIS A 522 -6.28 -3.42 24.46
N LYS A 523 -6.92 -2.27 24.25
CA LYS A 523 -7.83 -1.67 25.23
C LYS A 523 -9.06 -2.53 25.47
N PHE A 524 -9.67 -3.05 24.40
CA PHE A 524 -10.80 -3.97 24.49
C PHE A 524 -10.42 -5.21 25.32
N CYS A 525 -9.33 -5.89 24.97
CA CYS A 525 -8.80 -7.07 25.66
C CYS A 525 -8.52 -6.79 27.15
N SER A 526 -7.88 -5.67 27.45
CA SER A 526 -7.55 -5.26 28.82
C SER A 526 -8.83 -5.05 29.66
N ASN A 527 -9.77 -4.26 29.14
CA ASN A 527 -11.05 -4.01 29.79
C ASN A 527 -11.88 -5.29 29.94
N TRP A 528 -11.86 -6.15 28.91
CA TRP A 528 -12.55 -7.44 28.90
C TRP A 528 -12.01 -8.40 29.95
N ARG A 529 -10.68 -8.53 30.08
CA ARG A 529 -10.06 -9.33 31.15
C ARG A 529 -10.49 -8.85 32.53
N SER A 530 -10.49 -7.53 32.76
CA SER A 530 -10.97 -6.95 34.03
C SER A 530 -12.45 -7.21 34.29
N PHE A 531 -13.29 -7.17 33.25
CA PHE A 531 -14.72 -7.44 33.36
C PHE A 531 -15.01 -8.91 33.68
N THR A 532 -14.26 -9.82 33.06
CA THR A 532 -14.43 -11.28 33.20
C THR A 532 -13.79 -11.88 34.45
N ASP A 533 -13.01 -11.13 35.23
CA ASP A 533 -12.41 -11.61 36.49
C ASP A 533 -13.49 -12.07 37.49
N CYS A 534 -13.45 -13.36 37.84
CA CYS A 534 -14.44 -13.97 38.73
C CYS A 534 -14.30 -13.56 40.20
N LEU A 535 -13.21 -12.88 40.58
CA LEU A 535 -12.96 -12.44 41.96
C LEU A 535 -13.29 -10.95 42.16
N GLY A 536 -12.84 -10.09 41.25
CA GLY A 536 -13.01 -8.63 41.36
C GLY A 536 -13.97 -8.02 40.33
N GLY A 537 -14.12 -8.64 39.16
CA GLY A 537 -14.81 -8.12 37.99
C GLY A 537 -16.33 -8.15 38.07
N ALA A 538 -16.99 -7.59 37.04
CA ALA A 538 -18.45 -7.55 36.91
C ALA A 538 -19.06 -8.95 36.80
N SER A 539 -18.32 -9.90 36.20
CA SER A 539 -18.74 -11.29 36.00
C SER A 539 -18.92 -12.07 37.31
N LYS A 540 -18.39 -11.57 38.44
CA LYS A 540 -18.51 -12.22 39.76
C LYS A 540 -19.95 -12.48 40.20
N ILE A 541 -20.92 -11.72 39.68
CA ILE A 541 -22.35 -11.91 39.98
C ILE A 541 -22.85 -13.29 39.55
N TRP A 542 -22.17 -13.93 38.59
CA TRP A 542 -22.53 -15.24 38.06
C TRP A 542 -21.86 -16.41 38.81
N VAL A 543 -20.96 -16.11 39.75
CA VAL A 543 -20.30 -17.13 40.58
C VAL A 543 -21.32 -17.71 41.56
N GLY A 544 -21.55 -19.02 41.47
CA GLY A 544 -22.60 -19.72 42.23
C GLY A 544 -23.63 -20.44 41.38
N CYS A 545 -23.54 -20.32 40.05
CA CYS A 545 -24.35 -21.14 39.14
C CYS A 545 -24.05 -22.64 39.33
N PRO A 546 -25.08 -23.50 39.46
CA PRO A 546 -24.89 -24.94 39.69
C PRO A 546 -24.09 -25.66 38.59
N THR A 547 -24.15 -25.18 37.34
CA THR A 547 -23.43 -25.78 36.20
C THR A 547 -21.93 -25.51 36.20
N ALA A 548 -21.41 -24.72 37.15
CA ALA A 548 -19.99 -24.48 37.33
C ALA A 548 -19.33 -25.46 38.33
N ASN A 549 -20.12 -26.34 38.97
CA ASN A 549 -19.72 -27.03 40.19
C ASN A 549 -19.34 -28.51 39.95
N ASP A 550 -18.09 -28.77 39.58
CA ASP A 550 -17.51 -30.13 39.48
C ASP A 550 -17.05 -30.70 40.85
N GLY A 551 -17.60 -30.22 41.97
CA GLY A 551 -17.23 -30.68 43.31
C GLY A 551 -15.86 -30.17 43.83
N ASN A 552 -15.28 -29.15 43.19
CA ASN A 552 -14.03 -28.50 43.59
C ASN A 552 -14.29 -27.07 44.12
N GLU A 553 -13.65 -26.66 45.22
CA GLU A 553 -13.84 -25.34 45.90
C GLU A 553 -13.43 -24.10 45.08
N VAL A 554 -13.15 -24.24 43.79
CA VAL A 554 -12.66 -23.13 42.95
C VAL A 554 -13.84 -22.31 42.43
N ARG A 555 -13.91 -21.02 42.82
CA ARG A 555 -14.86 -20.05 42.25
C ARG A 555 -14.62 -19.86 40.75
N ARG A 556 -15.54 -20.34 39.92
CA ARG A 556 -15.47 -20.25 38.45
C ARG A 556 -16.74 -19.64 37.87
N LEU A 557 -16.61 -19.06 36.68
CA LEU A 557 -17.76 -18.62 35.89
C LEU A 557 -18.52 -19.83 35.33
N PRO A 558 -19.84 -19.71 35.09
CA PRO A 558 -20.62 -20.75 34.43
C PRO A 558 -20.06 -21.10 33.05
N THR A 559 -20.15 -22.38 32.66
CA THR A 559 -19.67 -22.87 31.34
C THR A 559 -20.29 -22.11 30.17
N TRP A 560 -21.61 -21.89 30.19
CA TRP A 560 -22.31 -21.12 29.14
C TRP A 560 -21.75 -19.69 28.98
N LEU A 561 -21.36 -19.06 30.09
CA LEU A 561 -20.77 -17.73 30.05
C LEU A 561 -19.33 -17.84 29.56
N GLN A 562 -18.54 -18.79 30.05
CA GLN A 562 -17.19 -19.04 29.52
C GLN A 562 -17.19 -19.31 28.01
N ASP A 563 -18.16 -20.07 27.51
CA ASP A 563 -18.31 -20.39 26.09
C ASP A 563 -18.79 -19.19 25.28
N CYS A 564 -19.68 -18.37 25.83
CA CYS A 564 -20.02 -17.07 25.24
C CYS A 564 -18.76 -16.18 25.12
N LEU A 565 -17.96 -16.13 26.18
CA LEU A 565 -16.70 -15.38 26.27
C LEU A 565 -15.58 -16.00 25.40
N ARG A 566 -15.64 -17.29 25.07
CA ARG A 566 -14.73 -18.04 24.17
C ARG A 566 -15.31 -18.27 22.77
N SER A 567 -16.44 -17.67 22.42
CA SER A 567 -16.97 -17.82 21.05
C SER A 567 -16.14 -16.98 20.08
N LYS A 568 -16.15 -17.30 18.77
CA LYS A 568 -15.37 -16.67 17.68
C LYS A 568 -15.29 -15.14 17.62
N LEU A 569 -16.15 -14.40 18.35
CA LEU A 569 -16.10 -12.93 18.44
C LEU A 569 -15.31 -12.41 19.66
N LEU A 570 -14.84 -13.29 20.55
CA LEU A 570 -14.21 -12.91 21.80
C LEU A 570 -12.89 -13.66 22.04
N ILE A 571 -12.80 -14.97 21.74
CA ILE A 571 -11.53 -15.73 21.72
C ILE A 571 -11.77 -17.00 20.89
N ALA A 572 -11.15 -17.23 19.72
CA ALA A 572 -11.19 -18.55 19.09
C ALA A 572 -9.83 -18.98 18.52
N ASP A 573 -9.21 -19.89 19.26
CA ASP A 573 -8.74 -21.25 18.95
C ASP A 573 -8.72 -21.71 17.48
N LYS A 574 -7.85 -21.10 16.65
CA LYS A 574 -7.38 -21.74 15.40
C LYS A 574 -5.86 -21.89 15.29
N PHE A 575 -5.12 -21.38 16.27
CA PHE A 575 -3.70 -21.62 16.45
C PHE A 575 -3.46 -21.81 17.94
N GLY A 576 -2.55 -22.72 18.30
CA GLY A 576 -2.35 -23.20 19.67
C GLY A 576 -2.08 -22.13 20.75
N PRO A 577 -1.75 -22.54 21.98
CA PRO A 577 -1.76 -21.71 23.20
C PRO A 577 -0.80 -20.50 23.24
N THR A 578 -0.14 -20.16 22.13
CA THR A 578 0.91 -19.15 22.03
C THR A 578 0.50 -17.85 21.33
N THR A 579 -0.67 -17.76 20.68
CA THR A 579 -1.12 -16.48 20.06
C THR A 579 -2.09 -15.75 20.99
N THR A 580 -1.59 -14.72 21.67
CA THR A 580 -2.42 -13.84 22.51
C THR A 580 -3.36 -13.01 21.63
N LEU A 581 -4.60 -12.77 22.09
CA LEU A 581 -5.60 -11.95 21.39
C LEU A 581 -5.10 -10.55 20.97
N GLU A 582 -4.04 -10.10 21.62
CA GLU A 582 -3.33 -8.83 21.40
C GLU A 582 -2.74 -8.70 19.99
N ASP A 583 -2.51 -9.81 19.29
CA ASP A 583 -1.95 -9.80 17.93
C ASP A 583 -3.01 -9.79 16.82
N ARG A 584 -4.32 -9.86 17.14
CA ARG A 584 -5.42 -10.05 16.17
C ARG A 584 -6.08 -8.74 15.71
N PHE A 585 -5.30 -7.69 15.43
CA PHE A 585 -5.84 -6.37 15.05
C PHE A 585 -6.67 -6.37 13.76
N THR A 586 -6.56 -7.42 12.95
CA THR A 586 -7.33 -7.64 11.73
C THR A 586 -8.75 -8.15 11.96
N GLU A 587 -9.09 -8.58 13.18
CA GLU A 587 -10.44 -9.04 13.51
C GLU A 587 -11.40 -7.87 13.79
N ALA A 588 -12.70 -8.12 13.61
CA ALA A 588 -13.74 -7.17 13.99
C ALA A 588 -13.90 -7.12 15.52
N ILE A 589 -13.90 -5.91 16.09
CA ILE A 589 -14.33 -5.66 17.46
C ILE A 589 -15.86 -5.64 17.48
N PRO A 590 -16.51 -6.41 18.37
CA PRO A 590 -17.97 -6.39 18.44
C PRO A 590 -18.49 -5.04 18.94
N THR A 591 -19.60 -4.59 18.37
CA THR A 591 -20.31 -3.40 18.85
C THR A 591 -20.92 -3.66 20.23
N SER A 592 -21.25 -2.59 20.95
CA SER A 592 -21.92 -2.68 22.26
C SER A 592 -23.24 -3.47 22.20
N GLU A 593 -23.98 -3.37 21.09
CA GLU A 593 -25.22 -4.12 20.84
C GLU A 593 -24.95 -5.60 20.62
N GLN A 594 -23.99 -5.94 19.75
CA GLN A 594 -23.62 -7.32 19.45
C GLN A 594 -23.15 -8.10 20.69
N LEU A 595 -22.41 -7.44 21.60
CA LEU A 595 -22.00 -8.05 22.87
C LEU A 595 -23.20 -8.41 23.75
N CYS A 596 -24.13 -7.45 23.94
CA CYS A 596 -25.31 -7.68 24.75
C CYS A 596 -26.23 -8.73 24.14
N ASP A 597 -26.47 -8.71 22.83
CA ASP A 597 -27.33 -9.69 22.16
C ASP A 597 -26.79 -11.11 22.31
N LYS A 598 -25.47 -11.28 22.17
CA LYS A 598 -24.82 -12.57 22.41
C LYS A 598 -24.94 -13.05 23.84
N TYR A 599 -24.69 -12.16 24.79
CA TYR A 599 -24.87 -12.45 26.21
C TYR A 599 -26.32 -12.89 26.50
N LEU A 600 -27.31 -12.14 26.01
CA LEU A 600 -28.73 -12.44 26.22
C LEU A 600 -29.15 -13.75 25.55
N MET A 601 -28.61 -14.04 24.36
CA MET A 601 -28.85 -15.31 23.67
C MET A 601 -28.28 -16.51 24.45
N ALA A 602 -27.02 -16.42 24.89
CA ALA A 602 -26.37 -17.47 25.68
C ALA A 602 -27.06 -17.67 27.04
N PHE A 603 -27.44 -16.56 27.69
CA PHE A 603 -28.21 -16.58 28.93
C PHE A 603 -29.56 -17.29 28.77
N ARG A 604 -30.33 -16.94 27.73
CA ARG A 604 -31.64 -17.56 27.45
C ARG A 604 -31.52 -19.06 27.21
N SER A 605 -30.61 -19.48 26.34
CA SER A 605 -30.36 -20.90 26.06
C SER A 605 -30.00 -21.67 27.35
N HIS A 606 -29.12 -21.11 28.19
CA HIS A 606 -28.79 -21.75 29.46
C HIS A 606 -29.98 -21.88 30.42
N VAL A 607 -30.78 -20.82 30.57
CA VAL A 607 -31.94 -20.82 31.47
C VAL A 607 -33.02 -21.78 30.99
N GLU A 608 -33.27 -21.85 29.68
CA GLU A 608 -34.25 -22.74 29.08
C GLU A 608 -33.82 -24.21 29.13
N GLU A 609 -32.54 -24.50 28.89
CA GLU A 609 -32.01 -25.88 28.87
C GLU A 609 -31.76 -26.46 30.26
N GLN A 610 -31.37 -25.64 31.24
CA GLN A 610 -30.91 -26.08 32.56
C GLN A 610 -31.86 -25.70 33.71
N ASP A 611 -32.98 -25.03 33.42
CA ASP A 611 -33.95 -24.51 34.39
C ASP A 611 -33.28 -23.76 35.57
N CYS A 612 -32.31 -22.91 35.24
CA CYS A 612 -31.41 -22.33 36.23
C CYS A 612 -32.00 -21.11 36.93
N HIS A 613 -32.68 -21.32 38.06
CA HIS A 613 -33.27 -20.25 38.87
C HIS A 613 -32.25 -19.25 39.43
N PHE A 614 -31.02 -19.68 39.71
CA PHE A 614 -29.96 -18.78 40.20
C PHE A 614 -29.64 -17.69 39.16
N CYS A 615 -29.29 -18.11 37.93
CA CYS A 615 -28.95 -17.19 36.85
C CYS A 615 -30.14 -16.27 36.51
N MET A 616 -31.37 -16.80 36.49
CA MET A 616 -32.56 -15.98 36.27
C MET A 616 -32.69 -14.87 37.32
N LYS A 617 -32.55 -15.21 38.61
CA LYS A 617 -32.65 -14.23 39.70
C LYS A 617 -31.55 -13.17 39.63
N VAL A 618 -30.31 -13.57 39.33
CA VAL A 618 -29.19 -12.64 39.15
C VAL A 618 -29.45 -11.69 37.98
N HIS A 619 -29.93 -12.19 36.84
CA HIS A 619 -30.24 -11.36 35.68
C HIS A 619 -31.33 -10.32 35.98
N VAL A 620 -32.39 -10.70 36.69
CA VAL A 620 -33.48 -9.77 37.07
C VAL A 620 -32.97 -8.64 37.98
N LEU A 621 -32.01 -8.91 38.85
CA LEU A 621 -31.50 -7.93 39.82
C LEU A 621 -30.36 -7.05 39.27
N GLU A 622 -29.42 -7.65 38.54
CA GLU A 622 -28.15 -7.03 38.16
C GLU A 622 -27.90 -7.04 36.63
N GLY A 623 -28.80 -7.64 35.84
CA GLY A 623 -28.60 -7.84 34.40
C GLY A 623 -28.49 -6.55 33.59
N GLU A 624 -29.29 -5.54 33.92
CA GLU A 624 -29.23 -4.23 33.24
C GLU A 624 -27.89 -3.52 33.50
N LYS A 625 -27.42 -3.56 34.75
CA LYS A 625 -26.12 -3.02 35.13
C LYS A 625 -24.99 -3.80 34.47
N PHE A 626 -25.06 -5.12 34.46
CA PHE A 626 -24.09 -5.99 33.78
C PHE A 626 -24.00 -5.70 32.27
N CYS A 627 -25.14 -5.52 31.61
CA CYS A 627 -25.20 -5.10 30.20
C CYS A 627 -24.59 -3.70 30.00
N THR A 628 -24.84 -2.76 30.91
CA THR A 628 -24.29 -1.40 30.82
C THR A 628 -22.77 -1.40 30.94
N GLU A 629 -22.22 -2.13 31.93
CA GLU A 629 -20.77 -2.30 32.10
C GLU A 629 -20.15 -3.03 30.89
N MET A 630 -20.85 -4.01 30.30
CA MET A 630 -20.41 -4.70 29.09
C MET A 630 -20.38 -3.77 27.87
N LYS A 631 -21.39 -2.91 27.69
CA LYS A 631 -21.44 -1.91 26.61
C LYS A 631 -20.29 -0.92 26.73
N ASP A 632 -19.95 -0.50 27.96
CA ASP A 632 -18.88 0.44 28.25
C ASP A 632 -17.50 -0.10 27.83
N ILE A 633 -17.24 -1.41 27.97
CA ILE A 633 -15.99 -2.03 27.49
C ILE A 633 -15.77 -1.77 26.00
N SER A 634 -16.80 -2.02 25.19
CA SER A 634 -16.75 -1.77 23.75
C SER A 634 -16.68 -0.26 23.47
N ALA A 635 -17.52 0.56 24.12
CA ALA A 635 -17.49 2.01 23.92
C ALA A 635 -16.12 2.64 24.21
N GLN A 636 -15.44 2.22 25.27
CA GLN A 636 -14.08 2.69 25.60
C GLN A 636 -13.03 2.26 24.57
N ALA A 637 -13.16 1.07 23.99
CA ALA A 637 -12.24 0.58 22.96
C ALA A 637 -12.46 1.29 21.61
N TRP A 638 -13.70 1.64 21.29
CA TRP A 638 -14.05 2.31 20.03
C TRP A 638 -13.75 3.81 20.03
N ASN A 639 -13.66 4.44 21.21
CA ASN A 639 -13.44 5.88 21.38
C ASN A 639 -12.02 6.26 21.79
N ILE A 640 -11.02 5.42 21.49
CA ILE A 640 -9.63 5.75 21.78
C ILE A 640 -9.20 6.95 20.92
N PRO A 641 -8.51 7.95 21.49
CA PRO A 641 -7.93 9.04 20.72
C PRO A 641 -7.02 8.54 19.60
N THR A 642 -7.00 9.28 18.49
CA THR A 642 -6.25 8.98 17.26
C THR A 642 -5.06 9.95 17.07
N PRO A 643 -4.14 10.09 18.05
CA PRO A 643 -3.12 11.14 18.04
C PRO A 643 -2.16 11.08 16.85
N MET A 644 -2.03 9.93 16.18
CA MET A 644 -1.10 9.71 15.07
C MET A 644 -1.57 10.32 13.73
N LEU A 645 -2.87 10.56 13.56
CA LEU A 645 -3.42 11.10 12.30
C LEU A 645 -3.19 12.62 12.20
N GLY A 646 -3.33 13.34 13.32
CA GLY A 646 -3.24 14.81 13.37
C GLY A 646 -1.86 15.35 13.00
N GLU A 647 -0.80 14.98 13.72
CA GLU A 647 0.53 15.59 13.55
C GLU A 647 1.08 15.41 12.13
N ARG A 648 0.85 14.25 11.50
CA ARG A 648 1.42 13.92 10.18
C ARG A 648 0.60 14.50 9.03
N LEU A 649 -0.73 14.51 9.15
CA LEU A 649 -1.62 15.11 8.15
C LEU A 649 -1.60 16.65 8.23
N GLU A 650 -1.39 17.25 9.40
CA GLU A 650 -1.17 18.69 9.53
C GLU A 650 0.10 19.12 8.80
N HIS A 651 1.22 18.39 8.96
CA HIS A 651 2.45 18.69 8.22
C HIS A 651 2.28 18.53 6.70
N GLN A 652 1.51 17.54 6.24
CA GLN A 652 1.21 17.33 4.82
C GLN A 652 0.27 18.42 4.28
N ALA A 653 -0.80 18.75 5.00
CA ALA A 653 -1.73 19.83 4.64
C ALA A 653 -1.05 21.21 4.61
N ILE A 654 -0.10 21.48 5.52
CA ILE A 654 0.74 22.68 5.49
C ILE A 654 1.63 22.70 4.23
N ARG A 655 2.11 21.53 3.79
CA ARG A 655 2.95 21.39 2.59
C ARG A 655 2.14 21.59 1.31
N ASP A 656 0.92 21.05 1.26
CA ASP A 656 0.03 21.13 0.11
C ASP A 656 -0.61 22.53 -0.05
N ARG A 657 -0.88 23.23 1.07
CA ARG A 657 -1.23 24.67 1.06
C ARG A 657 -0.11 25.53 0.47
N ARG A 658 1.16 25.11 0.59
CA ARG A 658 2.33 25.82 0.04
C ARG A 658 2.66 25.44 -1.41
N SER A 659 2.29 24.26 -1.88
CA SER A 659 2.53 23.85 -3.28
C SER A 659 1.47 24.40 -4.23
N GLY A 660 0.22 24.58 -3.76
CA GLY A 660 -0.85 25.24 -4.53
C GLY A 660 -0.59 26.71 -4.85
N SER A 661 0.38 27.36 -4.19
CA SER A 661 0.79 28.74 -4.48
C SER A 661 1.96 28.86 -5.46
N THR A 662 2.48 27.75 -6.02
CA THR A 662 3.72 27.75 -6.84
C THR A 662 3.53 27.50 -8.33
N THR A 663 2.30 27.52 -8.85
CA THR A 663 2.06 27.54 -10.31
C THR A 663 1.71 28.94 -10.80
N SER A 664 2.66 29.87 -10.65
CA SER A 664 2.74 31.10 -11.42
C SER A 664 4.11 31.72 -11.18
N ASP A 665 5.10 31.32 -12.00
CA ASP A 665 6.28 32.12 -12.33
C ASP A 665 6.71 31.78 -13.75
#